data_AF-A0A819AI83-F1
#
_entry.id   AF-A0A819AI83-F1
#
_cell.length_a   1.000
_cell.length_b   1.000
_cell.length_c   1.000
_cell.angle_alpha   90.00
_cell.angle_beta   90.00
_cell.angle_gamma   90.00
#
_symmetry.space_group_name_H-M   'P 1'
#
loop_
_entity.id
_entity.type
_entity.pdbx_description
1 polymer ?
#
loop_
_entity_poly.entity_id
_entity_poly.type
_entity_poly.pdbx_seq_one_letter_code
_entity_poly.pdbx_strand_id
1 'polypeptide(L)'
;MAEAHEAVAFSFAVGPGGFNVDLRYDVFKDWYFSCLRSWRLSCHRTLNSLHNFLYPGHPIRGLICCGAIPALYFKGYDPSFGVITWLEEHIFRRYFQSKNATILACVTFAAGAYICVIQIRQYTLKALFSYHGWMYQKHGQSVGLMPKLWMGLVKLFVGRNPSLYSCQSVLPTLPLPSLDDTLQRYLRTVRPLYNDEEYQRVEKLANEFKQTIGRKLQRYLWFKWFFSSNYITDWWEKFVYLRGRSPIMVNSNFYCLDAVFDRSTMKQTARAANIVYAAFKYRTELELQQMKPLMIQNLIPLCSSQYERQFNTVRIPGKEMDRIVHYPDSHHIAVYHKGRWYQAFMYHKGKLLKPCELQIQLDEIIRDETLPADGEEHLAALTAGDRTLWATTRETFFSTGCNRLSLKAIEKAAFVLILEDAEFEIGRADAPVCGHMAEYILSEDIIVLGYDENGNTRGIPRFNALRPIKLEWCIPDADSGHFNLTYEASMTRLFRNGRTETVRSCSIESSTWVKAMEDPMISNVERIRLLRIACDYHQQQYRDAMSGKGIDRHLFCLYVISKYLNLVSPFLQQVLQEPWKLSTSQVIPQTSCIGNQFELNRVSDLLRHSVAECGFIEALTFTLCSCPDVAEKFGKNIENIPAVHIANPKTQDFQIGRTSLLPGLLKTIANNQGTALPIQLFEVSDVILKDSTRETGCRNERRLCAIFYNKTPGFETIHGLLDRIMTLVKVPYNENRTNDKGYYLNNQCEGKIHFVFDLK
;
A
#
# COMPACT_ATOMS: atom_id res chain seq x y z
N MET A 1 19.74 -19.90 33.15
CA MET A 1 19.92 -21.33 32.78
C MET A 1 18.84 -22.25 33.37
N ALA A 2 17.99 -21.82 34.32
CA ALA A 2 16.94 -22.66 34.90
C ALA A 2 15.65 -22.80 34.04
N GLU A 3 15.27 -21.78 33.27
CA GLU A 3 14.02 -21.80 32.48
C GLU A 3 14.10 -22.57 31.16
N ALA A 4 15.31 -22.76 30.61
CA ALA A 4 15.52 -23.53 29.38
C ALA A 4 15.30 -25.05 29.58
N HIS A 5 15.28 -25.52 30.83
CA HIS A 5 15.01 -26.92 31.16
C HIS A 5 13.51 -27.26 31.16
N GLU A 6 12.61 -26.27 31.26
CA GLU A 6 11.16 -26.53 31.33
C GLU A 6 10.51 -26.86 29.98
N ALA A 7 11.15 -26.48 28.87
CA ALA A 7 10.63 -26.65 27.51
C ALA A 7 11.14 -27.90 26.78
N VAL A 8 11.98 -28.72 27.41
CA VAL A 8 12.54 -29.93 26.78
C VAL A 8 11.68 -31.13 27.18
N ALA A 9 11.15 -31.87 26.20
CA ALA A 9 10.38 -33.11 26.41
C ALA A 9 11.19 -34.21 27.16
N PHE A 10 12.51 -34.00 27.28
CA PHE A 10 13.47 -34.84 27.96
C PHE A 10 14.25 -33.96 28.94
N SER A 11 14.08 -34.18 30.25
CA SER A 11 15.05 -33.66 31.22
C SER A 11 16.05 -34.77 31.53
N PHE A 12 17.35 -34.46 31.39
CA PHE A 12 18.44 -35.36 31.76
C PHE A 12 19.03 -34.85 33.08
N ALA A 13 18.81 -35.59 34.16
CA ALA A 13 19.45 -35.34 35.44
C ALA A 13 20.51 -36.43 35.69
N VAL A 14 21.78 -36.01 35.87
CA VAL A 14 22.86 -36.91 36.26
C VAL A 14 22.94 -36.92 37.78
N GLY A 15 22.45 -37.99 38.39
CA GLY A 15 22.60 -38.23 39.84
C GLY A 15 23.74 -39.21 40.13
N PRO A 16 24.15 -39.37 41.41
CA PRO A 16 25.25 -40.26 41.80
C PRO A 16 25.06 -41.75 41.47
N GLY A 17 23.89 -42.15 40.95
CA GLY A 17 23.52 -43.54 40.63
C GLY A 17 23.14 -43.82 39.17
N GLY A 18 23.36 -42.88 38.23
CA GLY A 18 23.08 -43.08 36.80
C GLY A 18 22.12 -42.05 36.17
N PHE A 19 21.80 -42.26 34.89
CA PHE A 19 20.96 -41.37 34.09
C PHE A 19 19.49 -41.48 34.51
N ASN A 20 18.91 -40.39 35.04
CA ASN A 20 17.46 -40.28 35.20
C ASN A 20 16.89 -39.46 34.03
N VAL A 21 15.99 -40.10 33.28
CA VAL A 21 15.23 -39.48 32.18
C VAL A 21 13.81 -39.23 32.67
N ASP A 22 13.45 -37.96 32.84
CA ASP A 22 12.08 -37.58 33.21
C ASP A 22 11.30 -37.15 31.96
N LEU A 23 10.24 -37.89 31.63
CA LEU A 23 9.42 -37.73 30.43
C LEU A 23 8.13 -37.01 30.77
N ARG A 24 8.03 -35.71 30.42
CA ARG A 24 6.79 -34.96 30.56
C ARG A 24 5.78 -35.34 29.48
N TYR A 25 4.82 -36.20 29.85
CA TYR A 25 3.81 -36.77 28.94
C TYR A 25 3.01 -35.72 28.14
N ASP A 26 2.68 -34.57 28.76
CA ASP A 26 1.90 -33.52 28.10
C ASP A 26 2.67 -32.81 26.97
N VAL A 27 3.98 -32.58 27.14
CA VAL A 27 4.84 -31.98 26.11
C VAL A 27 4.99 -32.94 24.92
N PHE A 28 5.14 -34.24 25.21
CA PHE A 28 5.21 -35.27 24.16
C PHE A 28 3.90 -35.34 23.35
N LYS A 29 2.76 -35.20 24.02
CA LYS A 29 1.44 -35.20 23.39
C LYS A 29 1.23 -33.99 22.47
N ASP A 30 1.64 -32.80 22.90
CA ASP A 30 1.59 -31.60 22.07
C ASP A 30 2.55 -31.69 20.86
N TRP A 31 3.75 -32.24 21.06
CA TRP A 31 4.68 -32.55 19.97
C TRP A 31 4.07 -33.51 18.95
N TYR A 32 3.47 -34.62 19.42
CA TYR A 32 2.78 -35.59 18.56
C TYR A 32 1.67 -34.94 17.72
N PHE A 33 0.82 -34.10 18.33
CA PHE A 33 -0.25 -33.41 17.60
C PHE A 33 0.27 -32.37 16.61
N SER A 34 1.37 -31.68 16.95
CA SER A 34 2.08 -30.80 16.01
C SER A 34 2.58 -31.59 14.81
N CYS A 35 3.32 -32.69 15.02
CA CYS A 35 3.80 -33.56 13.94
C CYS A 35 2.67 -34.11 13.06
N LEU A 36 1.57 -34.56 13.66
CA LEU A 36 0.41 -35.07 12.93
C LEU A 36 -0.21 -33.98 12.04
N ARG A 37 -0.30 -32.75 12.54
CA ARG A 37 -0.80 -31.60 11.79
C ARG A 37 0.14 -31.25 10.63
N SER A 38 1.45 -31.16 10.87
CA SER A 38 2.44 -30.89 9.84
C SER A 38 2.40 -31.95 8.74
N TRP A 39 2.25 -33.23 9.11
CA TRP A 39 2.08 -34.33 8.16
C TRP A 39 0.81 -34.18 7.33
N ARG A 40 -0.35 -33.90 7.95
CA ARG A 40 -1.61 -33.66 7.24
C ARG A 40 -1.51 -32.48 6.26
N LEU A 41 -0.89 -31.38 6.68
CA LEU A 41 -0.64 -30.22 5.80
C LEU A 41 0.28 -30.60 4.64
N SER A 42 1.34 -31.37 4.89
CA SER A 42 2.23 -31.88 3.85
C SER A 42 1.47 -32.71 2.82
N CYS A 43 0.62 -33.64 3.24
CA CYS A 43 -0.22 -34.44 2.33
C CYS A 43 -1.13 -33.54 1.47
N HIS A 44 -1.78 -32.55 2.08
CA HIS A 44 -2.61 -31.58 1.33
C HIS A 44 -1.78 -30.78 0.32
N ARG A 45 -0.58 -30.32 0.68
CA ARG A 45 0.33 -29.62 -0.25
C ARG A 45 0.71 -30.50 -1.43
N THR A 46 1.04 -31.77 -1.19
CA THR A 46 1.37 -32.71 -2.28
C THR A 46 0.18 -32.95 -3.20
N LEU A 47 -1.02 -33.15 -2.64
CA LEU A 47 -2.26 -33.31 -3.42
C LEU A 47 -2.59 -32.05 -4.23
N ASN A 48 -2.48 -30.87 -3.62
CA ASN A 48 -2.67 -29.58 -4.29
C ASN A 48 -1.63 -29.36 -5.37
N SER A 49 -0.37 -29.73 -5.15
CA SER A 49 0.68 -29.65 -6.17
C SER A 49 0.35 -30.51 -7.38
N LEU A 50 -0.15 -31.72 -7.17
CA LEU A 50 -0.61 -32.59 -8.26
C LEU A 50 -1.81 -31.99 -9.00
N HIS A 51 -2.80 -31.47 -8.26
CA HIS A 51 -3.94 -30.77 -8.85
C HIS A 51 -3.51 -29.56 -9.68
N ASN A 52 -2.61 -28.73 -9.16
CA ASN A 52 -2.11 -27.54 -9.85
C ASN A 52 -1.30 -27.89 -11.11
N PHE A 53 -0.53 -28.97 -11.06
CA PHE A 53 0.21 -29.48 -12.23
C PHE A 53 -0.75 -29.93 -13.35
N LEU A 54 -1.85 -30.59 -12.98
CA LEU A 54 -2.83 -31.12 -13.93
C LEU A 54 -3.92 -30.11 -14.33
N TYR A 55 -4.04 -28.97 -13.65
CA TYR A 55 -5.03 -27.94 -13.97
C TYR A 55 -4.86 -27.43 -15.41
N PRO A 56 -5.93 -27.27 -16.22
CA PRO A 56 -7.37 -27.30 -15.88
C PRO A 56 -8.03 -28.69 -15.92
N GLY A 57 -7.25 -29.76 -15.94
CA GLY A 57 -7.66 -31.14 -15.65
C GLY A 57 -7.81 -31.41 -14.15
N HIS A 58 -8.16 -32.66 -13.82
CA HIS A 58 -8.34 -33.11 -12.44
C HIS A 58 -7.82 -34.55 -12.28
N PRO A 59 -7.03 -34.87 -11.23
CA PRO A 59 -6.44 -36.20 -11.04
C PRO A 59 -7.42 -37.37 -11.18
N ILE A 60 -8.63 -37.24 -10.60
CA ILE A 60 -9.70 -38.25 -10.69
C ILE A 60 -10.07 -38.58 -12.14
N ARG A 61 -10.10 -37.60 -13.04
CA ARG A 61 -10.40 -37.86 -14.46
C ARG A 61 -9.30 -38.66 -15.13
N GLY A 62 -8.04 -38.39 -14.78
CA GLY A 62 -6.90 -39.19 -15.23
C GLY A 62 -7.00 -40.65 -14.75
N LEU A 63 -7.38 -40.88 -13.48
CA LEU A 63 -7.62 -42.22 -12.95
C LEU A 63 -8.78 -42.94 -13.65
N ILE A 64 -9.87 -42.23 -13.94
CA ILE A 64 -10.99 -42.77 -14.72
C ILE A 64 -10.52 -43.18 -16.12
N CYS A 65 -9.71 -42.36 -16.80
CA CYS A 65 -9.11 -42.73 -18.09
C CYS A 65 -8.22 -43.99 -17.97
N CYS A 66 -7.43 -44.10 -16.90
CA CYS A 66 -6.58 -45.26 -16.64
C CYS A 66 -7.37 -46.53 -16.32
N GLY A 67 -8.64 -46.45 -15.90
CA GLY A 67 -9.53 -47.61 -15.76
C GLY A 67 -10.35 -47.92 -17.02
N ALA A 68 -10.83 -46.88 -17.71
CA ALA A 68 -11.70 -47.01 -18.87
C ALA A 68 -10.97 -47.56 -20.10
N ILE A 69 -9.74 -47.14 -20.36
CA ILE A 69 -8.96 -47.58 -21.53
C ILE A 69 -8.63 -49.09 -21.45
N PRO A 70 -8.11 -49.64 -20.34
CA PRO A 70 -7.97 -51.09 -20.21
C PRO A 70 -9.31 -51.82 -20.38
N ALA A 71 -10.40 -51.31 -19.81
CA ALA A 71 -11.71 -51.95 -19.91
C ALA A 71 -12.23 -52.00 -21.36
N LEU A 72 -11.98 -50.97 -22.16
CA LEU A 72 -12.29 -50.94 -23.59
C LEU A 72 -11.40 -51.90 -24.38
N TYR A 73 -10.10 -51.93 -24.07
CA TYR A 73 -9.13 -52.80 -24.71
C TYR A 73 -9.47 -54.29 -24.49
N PHE A 74 -9.83 -54.68 -23.26
CA PHE A 74 -10.28 -56.04 -22.96
C PHE A 74 -11.63 -56.41 -23.60
N LYS A 75 -12.44 -55.42 -24.01
CA LYS A 75 -13.66 -55.64 -24.81
C LYS A 75 -13.39 -55.71 -26.32
N GLY A 76 -12.14 -55.62 -26.76
CA GLY A 76 -11.74 -55.70 -28.16
C GLY A 76 -11.67 -54.36 -28.91
N TYR A 77 -11.80 -53.23 -28.21
CA TYR A 77 -11.66 -51.90 -28.81
C TYR A 77 -10.30 -51.30 -28.45
N ASP A 78 -9.43 -51.08 -29.43
CA ASP A 78 -8.13 -50.40 -29.22
C ASP A 78 -8.21 -48.91 -29.59
N PRO A 79 -8.33 -47.98 -28.60
CA PRO A 79 -8.35 -46.55 -28.87
C PRO A 79 -6.96 -45.96 -29.18
N SER A 80 -5.90 -46.77 -29.07
CA SER A 80 -4.51 -46.32 -29.22
C SER A 80 -3.94 -46.48 -30.61
N PHE A 81 -4.71 -47.06 -31.54
CA PHE A 81 -4.28 -47.37 -32.91
C PHE A 81 -2.95 -48.18 -32.93
N GLY A 82 -2.82 -49.19 -32.05
CA GLY A 82 -1.66 -50.08 -31.99
C GLY A 82 -0.52 -49.66 -31.05
N VAL A 83 -0.58 -48.46 -30.43
CA VAL A 83 0.46 -48.00 -29.49
C VAL A 83 0.50 -48.84 -28.21
N ILE A 84 -0.64 -49.28 -27.70
CA ILE A 84 -0.72 -50.18 -26.53
C ILE A 84 -0.01 -51.50 -26.83
N THR A 85 -0.28 -52.10 -27.99
CA THR A 85 0.36 -53.34 -28.42
C THR A 85 1.87 -53.16 -28.55
N TRP A 86 2.32 -52.05 -29.12
CA TRP A 86 3.75 -51.71 -29.21
C TRP A 86 4.41 -51.59 -27.83
N LEU A 87 3.79 -50.87 -26.89
CA LEU A 87 4.27 -50.72 -25.51
C LEU A 87 4.34 -52.05 -24.78
N GLU A 88 3.33 -52.89 -24.95
CA GLU A 88 3.31 -54.24 -24.38
C GLU A 88 4.52 -55.04 -24.87
N GLU A 89 4.69 -55.16 -26.19
CA GLU A 89 5.69 -56.02 -26.80
C GLU A 89 7.14 -55.56 -26.56
N HIS A 90 7.40 -54.25 -26.65
CA HIS A 90 8.75 -53.71 -26.65
C HIS A 90 9.24 -53.26 -25.27
N ILE A 91 8.32 -52.95 -24.34
CA ILE A 91 8.68 -52.41 -23.01
C ILE A 91 8.32 -53.40 -21.91
N PHE A 92 7.03 -53.76 -21.78
CA PHE A 92 6.54 -54.41 -20.56
C PHE A 92 6.64 -55.95 -20.58
N ARG A 93 6.47 -56.59 -21.75
CA ARG A 93 6.50 -58.05 -21.91
C ARG A 93 7.86 -58.66 -21.55
N ARG A 94 8.94 -57.87 -21.56
CA ARG A 94 10.28 -58.28 -21.10
C ARG A 94 10.37 -58.50 -19.59
N TYR A 95 9.52 -57.86 -18.79
CA TYR A 95 9.62 -57.84 -17.32
C TYR A 95 8.40 -58.41 -16.61
N PHE A 96 7.24 -58.48 -17.28
CA PHE A 96 5.97 -58.88 -16.68
C PHE A 96 5.26 -59.95 -17.50
N GLN A 97 4.43 -60.77 -16.82
CA GLN A 97 3.56 -61.76 -17.46
C GLN A 97 2.57 -61.09 -18.42
N SER A 98 2.15 -61.81 -19.47
CA SER A 98 1.32 -61.28 -20.57
C SER A 98 0.15 -60.40 -20.12
N LYS A 99 -0.71 -60.87 -19.20
CA LYS A 99 -1.85 -60.07 -18.73
C LYS A 99 -1.45 -58.79 -17.99
N ASN A 100 -0.40 -58.85 -17.17
CA ASN A 100 0.09 -57.70 -16.41
C ASN A 100 0.79 -56.69 -17.34
N ALA A 101 1.50 -57.18 -18.36
CA ALA A 101 2.14 -56.35 -19.38
C ALA A 101 1.11 -55.55 -20.20
N THR A 102 0.00 -56.18 -20.61
CA THR A 102 -1.11 -55.49 -21.30
C THR A 102 -1.74 -54.40 -20.43
N ILE A 103 -2.03 -54.70 -19.15
CA ILE A 103 -2.61 -53.70 -18.22
C ILE A 103 -1.67 -52.51 -18.04
N LEU A 104 -0.38 -52.75 -17.83
CA LEU A 104 0.63 -51.70 -17.68
C LEU A 104 0.77 -50.87 -18.96
N ALA A 105 0.73 -51.49 -20.14
CA ALA A 105 0.74 -50.80 -21.42
C ALA A 105 -0.49 -49.89 -21.58
N CYS A 106 -1.69 -50.39 -21.28
CA CYS A 106 -2.93 -49.61 -21.32
C CYS A 106 -2.89 -48.41 -20.34
N VAL A 107 -2.46 -48.61 -19.09
CA VAL A 107 -2.37 -47.55 -18.09
C VAL A 107 -1.32 -46.50 -18.48
N THR A 108 -0.18 -46.93 -19.01
CA THR A 108 0.88 -46.02 -19.47
C THR A 108 0.41 -45.16 -20.64
N PHE A 109 -0.26 -45.78 -21.63
CA PHE A 109 -0.88 -45.05 -22.73
C PHE A 109 -1.96 -44.08 -22.24
N ALA A 110 -2.86 -44.53 -21.35
CA ALA A 110 -3.94 -43.71 -20.80
C ALA A 110 -3.42 -42.49 -20.04
N ALA A 111 -2.41 -42.68 -19.17
CA ALA A 111 -1.77 -41.61 -18.43
C ALA A 111 -1.05 -40.63 -19.38
N GLY A 112 -0.31 -41.16 -20.37
CA GLY A 112 0.37 -40.36 -21.39
C GLY A 112 -0.61 -39.51 -22.22
N ALA A 113 -1.66 -40.12 -22.76
CA ALA A 113 -2.70 -39.44 -23.53
C ALA A 113 -3.42 -38.37 -22.70
N TYR A 114 -3.75 -38.66 -21.43
CA TYR A 114 -4.35 -37.68 -20.53
C TYR A 114 -3.42 -36.48 -20.30
N ILE A 115 -2.14 -36.73 -20.00
CA ILE A 115 -1.14 -35.67 -19.81
C ILE A 115 -0.99 -34.85 -21.11
N CYS A 116 -0.94 -35.48 -22.28
CA CYS A 116 -0.88 -34.79 -23.57
C CYS A 116 -2.07 -33.85 -23.78
N VAL A 117 -3.30 -34.32 -23.52
CA VAL A 117 -4.51 -33.48 -23.63
C VAL A 117 -4.45 -32.29 -22.66
N ILE A 118 -4.01 -32.51 -21.42
CA ILE A 118 -3.84 -31.44 -20.44
C ILE A 118 -2.78 -30.44 -20.88
N GLN A 119 -1.63 -30.90 -21.38
CA GLN A 119 -0.57 -30.01 -21.89
C GLN A 119 -1.07 -29.18 -23.08
N ILE A 120 -1.75 -29.79 -24.05
CA ILE A 120 -2.36 -29.07 -25.18
C ILE A 120 -3.27 -27.97 -24.64
N ARG A 121 -4.17 -28.31 -23.71
CA ARG A 121 -5.10 -27.34 -23.10
C ARG A 121 -4.38 -26.23 -22.32
N GLN A 122 -3.31 -26.55 -21.59
CA GLN A 122 -2.48 -25.57 -20.88
C GLN A 122 -1.80 -24.61 -21.86
N TYR A 123 -1.23 -25.11 -22.97
CA TYR A 123 -0.62 -24.27 -24.00
C TYR A 123 -1.66 -23.41 -24.73
N THR A 124 -2.85 -23.94 -25.00
CA THR A 124 -3.98 -23.15 -25.54
C THR A 124 -4.35 -22.01 -24.60
N LEU A 125 -4.53 -22.28 -23.30
CA LEU A 125 -4.81 -21.25 -22.31
C LEU A 125 -3.70 -20.21 -22.22
N LYS A 126 -2.43 -20.65 -22.24
CA LYS A 126 -1.29 -19.75 -22.23
C LYS A 126 -1.28 -18.82 -23.46
N ALA A 127 -1.61 -19.35 -24.64
CA ALA A 127 -1.76 -18.55 -25.85
C ALA A 127 -2.94 -17.57 -25.75
N LEU A 128 -4.09 -18.02 -25.24
CA LEU A 128 -5.26 -17.17 -25.03
C LEU A 128 -4.97 -16.04 -24.03
N PHE A 129 -4.32 -16.33 -22.90
CA PHE A 129 -3.94 -15.31 -21.91
C PHE A 129 -2.81 -14.39 -22.39
N SER A 130 -2.03 -14.79 -23.40
CA SER A 130 -1.05 -13.90 -24.04
C SER A 130 -1.71 -12.80 -24.88
N TYR A 131 -3.00 -12.96 -25.24
CA TYR A 131 -3.76 -11.94 -25.94
C TYR A 131 -4.29 -10.87 -24.99
N HIS A 132 -3.86 -9.63 -25.23
CA HIS A 132 -4.17 -8.46 -24.40
C HIS A 132 -5.03 -7.41 -25.13
N GLY A 133 -5.49 -7.69 -26.36
CA GLY A 133 -6.23 -6.73 -27.18
C GLY A 133 -7.55 -6.26 -26.56
N TRP A 134 -8.13 -7.08 -25.69
CA TRP A 134 -9.34 -6.75 -24.92
C TRP A 134 -9.17 -5.52 -24.01
N MET A 135 -7.95 -5.22 -23.53
CA MET A 135 -7.70 -4.04 -22.68
C MET A 135 -7.82 -2.72 -23.45
N TYR A 136 -7.58 -2.72 -24.75
CA TYR A 136 -7.53 -1.50 -25.56
C TYR A 136 -8.90 -1.07 -26.09
N GLN A 137 -9.98 -1.77 -25.71
CA GLN A 137 -11.33 -1.38 -26.07
C GLN A 137 -11.77 -0.17 -25.23
N LYS A 138 -12.35 0.85 -25.90
CA LYS A 138 -12.89 2.03 -25.22
C LYS A 138 -14.16 1.65 -24.45
N HIS A 139 -14.29 2.18 -23.23
CA HIS A 139 -15.53 2.03 -22.45
C HIS A 139 -16.72 2.63 -23.21
N GLY A 140 -17.87 1.95 -23.17
CA GLY A 140 -19.11 2.38 -23.85
C GLY A 140 -19.24 1.98 -25.32
N GLN A 141 -18.21 1.40 -25.95
CA GLN A 141 -18.32 0.85 -27.31
C GLN A 141 -18.79 -0.62 -27.28
N SER A 142 -19.52 -1.03 -28.31
CA SER A 142 -19.95 -2.42 -28.45
C SER A 142 -18.74 -3.34 -28.60
N VAL A 143 -18.71 -4.42 -27.81
CA VAL A 143 -17.59 -5.37 -27.83
C VAL A 143 -17.51 -6.02 -29.22
N GLY A 144 -16.37 -5.83 -29.89
CA GLY A 144 -16.11 -6.42 -31.21
C GLY A 144 -16.14 -7.97 -31.20
N LEU A 145 -16.24 -8.57 -32.40
CA LEU A 145 -16.36 -10.02 -32.57
C LEU A 145 -15.14 -10.78 -32.01
N MET A 146 -13.93 -10.27 -32.24
CA MET A 146 -12.69 -10.95 -31.81
C MET A 146 -12.60 -11.12 -30.28
N PRO A 147 -12.80 -10.09 -29.43
CA PRO A 147 -12.84 -10.29 -27.99
C PRO A 147 -14.01 -11.15 -27.50
N LYS A 148 -15.17 -11.13 -28.18
CA LYS A 148 -16.28 -12.05 -27.87
C LYS A 148 -15.90 -13.51 -28.10
N LEU A 149 -15.32 -13.82 -29.25
CA LEU A 149 -14.83 -15.16 -29.58
C LEU A 149 -13.74 -15.60 -28.60
N TRP A 150 -12.76 -14.73 -28.34
CA TRP A 150 -11.71 -14.98 -27.37
C TRP A 150 -12.28 -15.27 -25.97
N MET A 151 -13.22 -14.46 -25.46
CA MET A 151 -13.87 -14.71 -24.17
C MET A 151 -14.60 -16.06 -24.15
N GLY A 152 -15.28 -16.41 -25.24
CA GLY A 152 -15.94 -17.71 -25.39
C GLY A 152 -14.93 -18.87 -25.30
N LEU A 153 -13.80 -18.77 -25.99
CA LEU A 153 -12.72 -19.76 -25.94
C LEU A 153 -12.09 -19.84 -24.55
N VAL A 154 -11.82 -18.72 -23.89
CA VAL A 154 -11.30 -18.71 -22.52
C VAL A 154 -12.29 -19.41 -21.59
N LYS A 155 -13.59 -19.09 -21.65
CA LYS A 155 -14.61 -19.77 -20.82
C LYS A 155 -14.71 -21.28 -21.09
N LEU A 156 -14.50 -21.70 -22.34
CA LEU A 156 -14.50 -23.12 -22.72
C LEU A 156 -13.30 -23.88 -22.15
N PHE A 157 -12.11 -23.27 -22.24
CA PHE A 157 -10.86 -23.93 -21.85
C PHE A 157 -10.49 -23.71 -20.39
N VAL A 158 -10.95 -22.65 -19.72
CA VAL A 158 -10.73 -22.45 -18.29
C VAL A 158 -11.52 -23.49 -17.49
N GLY A 159 -10.87 -24.10 -16.50
CA GLY A 159 -11.50 -25.08 -15.62
C GLY A 159 -12.54 -24.42 -14.70
N ARG A 160 -13.45 -25.22 -14.13
CA ARG A 160 -14.34 -24.75 -13.06
C ARG A 160 -13.57 -24.72 -11.74
N ASN A 161 -13.82 -23.70 -10.93
CA ASN A 161 -13.30 -23.54 -9.56
C ASN A 161 -11.77 -23.67 -9.46
N PRO A 162 -10.99 -22.74 -10.06
CA PRO A 162 -9.55 -22.73 -9.86
C PRO A 162 -9.20 -22.54 -8.38
N SER A 163 -8.21 -23.27 -7.89
CA SER A 163 -7.58 -23.02 -6.59
C SER A 163 -6.56 -21.89 -6.71
N LEU A 164 -6.09 -21.36 -5.58
CA LEU A 164 -5.22 -20.17 -5.54
C LEU A 164 -4.03 -20.22 -6.52
N TYR A 165 -3.38 -21.38 -6.62
CA TYR A 165 -2.18 -21.57 -7.46
C TYR A 165 -2.42 -22.41 -8.72
N SER A 166 -3.64 -22.92 -8.96
CA SER A 166 -3.88 -23.81 -10.10
C SER A 166 -3.64 -23.12 -11.45
N CYS A 167 -3.93 -21.81 -11.53
CA CYS A 167 -3.71 -21.04 -12.76
C CYS A 167 -2.23 -20.70 -13.03
N GLN A 168 -1.30 -20.94 -12.10
CA GLN A 168 0.11 -20.52 -12.25
C GLN A 168 0.84 -21.22 -13.41
N SER A 169 0.44 -22.44 -13.74
CA SER A 169 0.99 -23.23 -14.85
C SER A 169 0.56 -22.68 -16.22
N VAL A 170 -0.64 -22.10 -16.30
CA VAL A 170 -1.24 -21.61 -17.55
C VAL A 170 -0.99 -20.12 -17.81
N LEU A 171 -0.43 -19.38 -16.84
CA LEU A 171 -0.07 -17.99 -17.05
C LEU A 171 1.05 -17.85 -18.10
N PRO A 172 0.97 -16.83 -18.98
CA PRO A 172 2.00 -16.55 -19.95
C PRO A 172 3.30 -16.08 -19.29
N THR A 173 4.42 -16.28 -19.98
CA THR A 173 5.69 -15.65 -19.61
C THR A 173 5.63 -14.17 -19.97
N LEU A 174 6.28 -13.32 -19.17
CA LEU A 174 6.36 -11.89 -19.47
C LEU A 174 7.04 -11.71 -20.84
N PRO A 175 6.42 -11.00 -21.81
CA PRO A 175 7.03 -10.79 -23.12
C PRO A 175 8.30 -9.97 -23.00
N LEU A 176 9.25 -10.22 -23.89
CA LEU A 176 10.47 -9.43 -24.03
C LEU A 176 10.24 -8.37 -25.12
N PRO A 177 10.21 -7.07 -24.79
CA PRO A 177 10.10 -6.02 -25.80
C PRO A 177 11.27 -6.03 -26.78
N SER A 178 11.06 -5.53 -28.00
CA SER A 178 12.17 -5.32 -28.91
C SER A 178 13.03 -4.15 -28.43
N LEU A 179 14.33 -4.21 -28.74
CA LEU A 179 15.25 -3.11 -28.43
C LEU A 179 14.79 -1.81 -29.11
N ASP A 180 14.32 -1.91 -30.36
CA ASP A 180 13.87 -0.75 -31.14
C ASP A 180 12.66 -0.05 -30.54
N ASP A 181 11.62 -0.83 -30.18
CA ASP A 181 10.41 -0.30 -29.54
C ASP A 181 10.75 0.33 -28.19
N THR A 182 11.67 -0.27 -27.43
CA THR A 182 12.11 0.24 -26.13
C THR A 182 12.82 1.58 -26.26
N LEU A 183 13.75 1.71 -27.21
CA LEU A 183 14.48 2.96 -27.43
C LEU A 183 13.58 4.06 -27.97
N GLN A 184 12.68 3.73 -28.91
CA GLN A 184 11.71 4.69 -29.45
C GLN A 184 10.76 5.22 -28.35
N ARG A 185 10.23 4.32 -27.52
CA ARG A 185 9.38 4.69 -26.37
C ARG A 185 10.16 5.48 -25.33
N TYR A 186 11.40 5.09 -25.02
CA TYR A 186 12.26 5.83 -24.09
C TYR A 186 12.46 7.26 -24.56
N LEU A 187 12.90 7.48 -25.80
CA LEU A 187 13.10 8.81 -26.37
C LEU A 187 11.82 9.63 -26.30
N ARG A 188 10.67 9.05 -26.66
CA ARG A 188 9.37 9.73 -26.50
C ARG A 188 9.11 10.18 -25.06
N THR A 189 9.40 9.33 -24.07
CA THR A 189 9.12 9.63 -22.66
C THR A 189 10.03 10.69 -22.06
N VAL A 190 11.27 10.82 -22.56
CA VAL A 190 12.21 11.83 -22.07
C VAL A 190 12.14 13.15 -22.81
N ARG A 191 11.48 13.20 -23.98
CA ARG A 191 11.31 14.44 -24.75
C ARG A 191 10.80 15.65 -23.95
N PRO A 192 9.79 15.54 -23.06
CA PRO A 192 9.33 16.70 -22.28
C PRO A 192 10.27 17.10 -21.15
N LEU A 193 11.29 16.28 -20.84
CA LEU A 193 12.23 16.50 -19.74
C LEU A 193 13.49 17.26 -20.18
N TYR A 194 13.77 17.29 -21.49
CA TYR A 194 15.00 17.80 -22.07
C TYR A 194 14.74 18.93 -23.06
N ASN A 195 15.67 19.88 -23.14
CA ASN A 195 15.73 20.82 -24.25
C ASN A 195 16.18 20.10 -25.55
N ASP A 196 16.15 20.80 -26.68
CA ASP A 196 16.44 20.19 -27.98
C ASP A 196 17.88 19.67 -28.11
N GLU A 197 18.87 20.38 -27.55
CA GLU A 197 20.28 19.98 -27.59
C GLU A 197 20.54 18.73 -26.73
N GLU A 198 20.01 18.71 -25.52
CA GLU A 198 20.07 17.57 -24.61
C GLU A 198 19.36 16.36 -25.20
N TYR A 199 18.17 16.56 -25.78
CA TYR A 199 17.41 15.50 -26.43
C TYR A 199 18.17 14.89 -27.60
N GLN A 200 18.77 15.71 -28.48
CA GLN A 200 19.61 15.24 -29.59
C GLN A 200 20.82 14.44 -29.09
N ARG A 201 21.44 14.85 -27.98
CA ARG A 201 22.51 14.08 -27.34
C ARG A 201 22.01 12.72 -26.87
N VAL A 202 20.86 12.65 -26.20
CA VAL A 202 20.27 11.38 -25.73
C VAL A 202 19.91 10.47 -26.91
N GLU A 203 19.34 11.04 -27.96
CA GLU A 203 19.00 10.34 -29.20
C GLU A 203 20.24 9.75 -29.87
N LYS A 204 21.32 10.52 -29.97
CA LYS A 204 22.61 10.03 -30.49
C LYS A 204 23.12 8.85 -29.67
N LEU A 205 23.11 8.95 -28.33
CA LEU A 205 23.54 7.88 -27.44
C LEU A 205 22.67 6.62 -27.55
N ALA A 206 21.35 6.78 -27.70
CA ALA A 206 20.42 5.67 -27.91
C ALA A 206 20.70 4.96 -29.25
N ASN A 207 20.96 5.72 -30.31
CA ASN A 207 21.30 5.18 -31.63
C ASN A 207 22.66 4.47 -31.63
N GLU A 208 23.67 5.05 -31.01
CA GLU A 208 24.98 4.42 -30.82
C GLU A 208 24.85 3.12 -30.01
N PHE A 209 24.08 3.13 -28.92
CA PHE A 209 23.81 1.94 -28.12
C PHE A 209 23.15 0.83 -28.94
N LYS A 210 22.14 1.17 -29.75
CA LYS A 210 21.46 0.23 -30.66
C LYS A 210 22.42 -0.40 -31.67
N GLN A 211 23.32 0.38 -32.26
CA GLN A 211 24.24 -0.08 -33.29
C GLN A 211 25.42 -0.90 -32.73
N THR A 212 25.82 -0.60 -31.49
CA THR A 212 26.98 -1.23 -30.84
C THR A 212 26.58 -2.41 -29.94
N ILE A 213 26.65 -2.22 -28.62
CA ILE A 213 26.49 -3.28 -27.61
C ILE A 213 25.02 -3.67 -27.37
N GLY A 214 24.05 -2.81 -27.67
CA GLY A 214 22.64 -3.03 -27.36
C GLY A 214 22.08 -4.32 -27.97
N ARG A 215 22.38 -4.60 -29.24
CA ARG A 215 21.98 -5.86 -29.91
C ARG A 215 22.62 -7.09 -29.27
N LYS A 216 23.87 -6.99 -28.82
CA LYS A 216 24.56 -8.08 -28.11
C LYS A 216 23.89 -8.36 -26.77
N LEU A 217 23.60 -7.30 -25.99
CA LEU A 217 22.88 -7.41 -24.71
C LEU A 217 21.47 -7.99 -24.89
N GLN A 218 20.74 -7.55 -25.93
CA GLN A 218 19.42 -8.07 -26.27
C GLN A 218 19.44 -9.58 -26.55
N ARG A 219 20.46 -10.10 -27.24
CA ARG A 219 20.61 -11.54 -27.49
C ARG A 219 20.79 -12.32 -26.19
N TYR A 220 21.64 -11.86 -25.28
CA TYR A 220 21.79 -12.50 -23.96
C TYR A 220 20.50 -12.44 -23.14
N LEU A 221 19.78 -11.31 -23.19
CA LEU A 221 18.50 -11.17 -22.52
C LEU A 221 17.44 -12.11 -23.11
N TRP A 222 17.43 -12.29 -24.42
CA TRP A 222 16.58 -13.27 -25.10
C TRP A 222 16.87 -14.70 -24.63
N PHE A 223 18.14 -15.09 -24.50
CA PHE A 223 18.50 -16.40 -23.93
C PHE A 223 17.96 -16.55 -22.50
N LYS A 224 18.13 -15.54 -21.64
CA LYS A 224 17.57 -15.57 -20.29
C LYS A 224 16.04 -15.66 -20.32
N TRP A 225 15.37 -14.91 -21.19
CA TRP A 225 13.93 -14.97 -21.37
C TRP A 225 13.46 -16.35 -21.78
N PHE A 226 14.16 -17.01 -22.71
CA PHE A 226 13.82 -18.35 -23.18
C PHE A 226 13.89 -19.41 -22.07
N PHE A 227 14.91 -19.33 -21.19
CA PHE A 227 15.13 -20.32 -20.13
C PHE A 227 14.48 -19.98 -18.79
N SER A 228 13.84 -18.81 -18.65
CA SER A 228 13.25 -18.38 -17.37
C SER A 228 11.73 -18.33 -17.42
N SER A 229 11.09 -18.60 -16.29
CA SER A 229 9.63 -18.38 -16.14
C SER A 229 9.28 -16.89 -16.19
N ASN A 230 10.22 -16.04 -15.78
CA ASN A 230 10.14 -14.59 -15.86
C ASN A 230 11.57 -14.03 -15.83
N TYR A 231 11.95 -13.26 -16.84
CA TYR A 231 13.32 -12.78 -17.02
C TYR A 231 13.69 -11.58 -16.14
N ILE A 232 12.74 -11.07 -15.35
CA ILE A 232 12.94 -9.85 -14.55
C ILE A 232 12.97 -10.18 -13.06
N THR A 233 12.15 -11.12 -12.61
CA THR A 233 11.81 -11.29 -11.18
C THR A 233 13.01 -11.54 -10.28
N ASP A 234 13.89 -12.47 -10.66
CA ASP A 234 15.08 -12.83 -9.89
C ASP A 234 16.08 -11.68 -9.78
N TRP A 235 16.31 -10.98 -10.89
CA TRP A 235 17.21 -9.82 -10.93
C TRP A 235 16.61 -8.61 -10.22
N TRP A 236 15.31 -8.37 -10.37
CA TRP A 236 14.62 -7.28 -9.69
C TRP A 236 14.67 -7.46 -8.18
N GLU A 237 14.34 -8.66 -7.68
CA GLU A 237 14.44 -8.97 -6.25
C GLU A 237 15.89 -8.80 -5.75
N LYS A 238 16.85 -9.37 -6.47
CA LYS A 238 18.27 -9.34 -6.11
C LYS A 238 18.86 -7.94 -6.07
N PHE A 239 18.75 -7.18 -7.15
CA PHE A 239 19.52 -5.94 -7.33
C PHE A 239 18.78 -4.70 -6.82
N VAL A 240 17.45 -4.67 -6.86
CA VAL A 240 16.70 -3.50 -6.38
C VAL A 240 16.49 -3.55 -4.88
N TYR A 241 16.20 -4.74 -4.33
CA TYR A 241 15.87 -4.85 -2.90
C TYR A 241 17.01 -5.48 -2.09
N LEU A 242 17.47 -6.68 -2.47
CA LEU A 242 18.33 -7.48 -1.59
C LEU A 242 19.80 -7.02 -1.55
N ARG A 243 20.31 -6.39 -2.61
CA ARG A 243 21.66 -5.80 -2.64
C ARG A 243 21.72 -4.36 -2.11
N GLY A 244 20.59 -3.66 -2.00
CA GLY A 244 20.55 -2.34 -1.36
C GLY A 244 21.12 -2.41 0.06
N ARG A 245 22.04 -1.50 0.39
CA ARG A 245 22.72 -1.46 1.70
C ARG A 245 22.15 -0.42 2.66
N SER A 246 21.35 0.52 2.14
CA SER A 246 20.68 1.55 2.90
C SER A 246 19.62 0.98 3.86
N PRO A 247 19.25 1.74 4.91
CA PRO A 247 18.17 1.40 5.84
C PRO A 247 16.87 1.06 5.14
N ILE A 248 16.27 -0.11 5.42
CA ILE A 248 15.02 -0.52 4.73
C ILE A 248 13.76 0.12 5.31
N MET A 249 13.79 0.53 6.59
CA MET A 249 12.62 1.07 7.28
C MET A 249 12.02 2.27 6.55
N VAL A 250 12.86 3.20 6.09
CA VAL A 250 12.44 4.40 5.37
C VAL A 250 12.50 4.20 3.85
N ASN A 251 13.53 3.50 3.35
CA ASN A 251 13.80 3.50 1.90
C ASN A 251 13.12 2.36 1.12
N SER A 252 12.48 1.40 1.79
CA SER A 252 11.94 0.21 1.10
C SER A 252 10.67 -0.37 1.70
N ASN A 253 10.47 -0.28 3.02
CA ASN A 253 9.26 -0.78 3.65
C ASN A 253 8.07 0.12 3.30
N PHE A 254 6.91 -0.49 3.22
CA PHE A 254 5.63 0.21 3.08
C PHE A 254 4.72 -0.24 4.22
N TYR A 255 3.76 0.60 4.58
CA TYR A 255 2.75 0.28 5.57
C TYR A 255 1.37 0.61 5.02
N CYS A 256 0.37 -0.11 5.51
CA CYS A 256 -1.03 0.20 5.30
C CYS A 256 -1.65 0.41 6.69
N LEU A 257 -2.47 1.43 6.84
CA LEU A 257 -3.23 1.66 8.06
C LEU A 257 -4.58 0.97 7.97
N ASP A 258 -5.20 0.74 9.13
CA ASP A 258 -6.57 0.26 9.20
C ASP A 258 -7.52 1.24 8.50
N ALA A 259 -8.10 0.80 7.39
CA ALA A 259 -8.99 1.61 6.55
C ALA A 259 -10.46 1.59 7.03
N VAL A 260 -10.81 0.69 7.96
CA VAL A 260 -12.17 0.58 8.49
C VAL A 260 -12.42 1.66 9.54
N PHE A 261 -11.35 2.15 10.21
CA PHE A 261 -11.40 3.16 11.28
C PHE A 261 -12.45 2.89 12.37
N ASP A 262 -12.96 1.67 12.46
CA ASP A 262 -13.94 1.25 13.45
C ASP A 262 -13.22 0.93 14.76
N ARG A 263 -13.75 1.49 15.87
CA ARG A 263 -13.29 1.23 17.23
C ARG A 263 -14.32 0.36 17.94
N SER A 264 -14.51 -0.86 17.45
CA SER A 264 -15.43 -1.85 18.02
C SER A 264 -15.07 -2.30 19.44
N THR A 265 -13.86 -2.03 19.92
CA THR A 265 -13.44 -2.26 21.30
C THR A 265 -12.35 -1.27 21.73
N MET A 266 -12.35 -0.90 23.01
CA MET A 266 -11.29 -0.10 23.65
C MET A 266 -10.16 -0.97 24.21
N LYS A 267 -10.32 -2.30 24.23
CA LYS A 267 -9.28 -3.22 24.71
C LYS A 267 -8.36 -3.60 23.56
N GLN A 268 -7.13 -3.08 23.58
CA GLN A 268 -6.10 -3.38 22.57
C GLN A 268 -5.89 -4.89 22.41
N THR A 269 -5.75 -5.63 23.50
CA THR A 269 -5.53 -7.09 23.50
C THR A 269 -6.69 -7.87 22.89
N ALA A 270 -7.94 -7.45 23.13
CA ALA A 270 -9.12 -8.08 22.54
C ALA A 270 -9.15 -7.89 21.02
N ARG A 271 -8.84 -6.69 20.53
CA ARG A 271 -8.72 -6.41 19.10
C ARG A 271 -7.56 -7.19 18.48
N ALA A 272 -6.38 -7.14 19.12
CA ALA A 272 -5.19 -7.84 18.68
C ALA A 272 -5.43 -9.36 18.58
N ALA A 273 -6.09 -9.96 19.58
CA ALA A 273 -6.45 -11.38 19.58
C ALA A 273 -7.36 -11.74 18.40
N ASN A 274 -8.36 -10.92 18.07
CA ASN A 274 -9.22 -11.13 16.90
C ASN A 274 -8.45 -11.02 15.59
N ILE A 275 -7.58 -10.01 15.45
CA ILE A 275 -6.75 -9.81 14.25
C ILE A 275 -5.78 -10.99 14.08
N VAL A 276 -5.10 -11.39 15.14
CA VAL A 276 -4.20 -12.55 15.14
C VAL A 276 -4.96 -13.82 14.75
N TYR A 277 -6.11 -14.08 15.37
CA TYR A 277 -6.92 -15.24 15.04
C TYR A 277 -7.38 -15.24 13.58
N ALA A 278 -7.83 -14.09 13.06
CA ALA A 278 -8.21 -13.92 11.66
C ALA A 278 -7.01 -14.13 10.72
N ALA A 279 -5.83 -13.61 11.07
CA ALA A 279 -4.60 -13.82 10.31
C ALA A 279 -4.21 -15.30 10.22
N PHE A 280 -4.35 -16.07 11.31
CA PHE A 280 -4.09 -17.52 11.30
C PHE A 280 -5.14 -18.32 10.53
N LYS A 281 -6.41 -17.90 10.55
CA LYS A 281 -7.45 -18.46 9.67
C LYS A 281 -7.10 -18.22 8.21
N TYR A 282 -6.79 -16.98 7.85
CA TYR A 282 -6.37 -16.59 6.51
C TYR A 282 -5.11 -17.36 6.05
N ARG A 283 -4.11 -17.50 6.94
CA ARG A 283 -2.93 -18.32 6.69
C ARG A 283 -3.27 -19.79 6.42
N THR A 284 -4.23 -20.36 7.16
CA THR A 284 -4.66 -21.75 6.97
C THR A 284 -5.33 -21.92 5.60
N GLU A 285 -6.23 -21.01 5.23
CA GLU A 285 -6.87 -20.99 3.90
C GLU A 285 -5.85 -20.84 2.77
N LEU A 286 -4.81 -20.03 3.01
CA LEU A 286 -3.70 -19.82 2.09
C LEU A 286 -2.85 -21.09 1.90
N GLU A 287 -2.44 -21.74 3.00
CA GLU A 287 -1.64 -22.98 2.97
C GLU A 287 -2.41 -24.15 2.35
N LEU A 288 -3.72 -24.23 2.61
CA LEU A 288 -4.62 -25.21 2.01
C LEU A 288 -5.04 -24.85 0.57
N GLN A 289 -4.67 -23.66 0.08
CA GLN A 289 -5.01 -23.12 -1.24
C GLN A 289 -6.52 -23.04 -1.50
N GLN A 290 -7.31 -22.86 -0.44
CA GLN A 290 -8.76 -22.76 -0.47
C GLN A 290 -9.25 -21.37 -0.89
N MET A 291 -8.38 -20.37 -0.80
CA MET A 291 -8.65 -19.05 -1.36
C MET A 291 -8.79 -19.09 -2.88
N LYS A 292 -9.76 -18.34 -3.40
CA LYS A 292 -9.94 -18.19 -4.84
C LYS A 292 -8.81 -17.31 -5.41
N PRO A 293 -8.28 -17.64 -6.60
CA PRO A 293 -7.32 -16.76 -7.27
C PRO A 293 -8.01 -15.45 -7.64
N LEU A 294 -7.24 -14.36 -7.59
CA LEU A 294 -7.71 -13.07 -8.07
C LEU A 294 -7.87 -13.13 -9.60
N MET A 295 -9.05 -12.77 -10.10
CA MET A 295 -9.35 -12.80 -11.54
C MET A 295 -9.97 -11.49 -12.00
N ILE A 296 -9.47 -10.94 -13.11
CA ILE A 296 -10.10 -9.78 -13.77
C ILE A 296 -11.40 -10.27 -14.44
N GLN A 297 -12.51 -9.62 -14.11
CA GLN A 297 -13.86 -9.96 -14.61
C GLN A 297 -14.21 -11.46 -14.44
N ASN A 298 -13.69 -12.10 -13.39
CA ASN A 298 -13.85 -13.54 -13.13
C ASN A 298 -13.38 -14.47 -14.28
N LEU A 299 -12.54 -13.97 -15.19
CA LEU A 299 -12.14 -14.71 -16.40
C LEU A 299 -10.61 -14.84 -16.52
N ILE A 300 -9.88 -13.78 -16.22
CA ILE A 300 -8.43 -13.70 -16.45
C ILE A 300 -7.71 -13.83 -15.12
N PRO A 301 -7.00 -14.93 -14.85
CA PRO A 301 -6.31 -15.11 -13.59
C PRO A 301 -5.09 -14.19 -13.48
N LEU A 302 -4.82 -13.73 -12.27
CA LEU A 302 -3.59 -13.01 -11.93
C LEU A 302 -2.62 -13.94 -11.18
N CYS A 303 -1.34 -13.67 -11.33
CA CYS A 303 -0.29 -14.37 -10.62
C CYS A 303 -0.45 -14.20 -9.10
N SER A 304 -0.36 -15.33 -8.39
CA SER A 304 -0.54 -15.41 -6.94
C SER A 304 0.76 -15.78 -6.20
N SER A 305 1.92 -15.83 -6.86
CA SER A 305 3.14 -16.41 -6.26
C SER A 305 3.66 -15.59 -5.07
N GLN A 306 3.29 -14.31 -5.01
CA GLN A 306 3.66 -13.43 -3.90
C GLN A 306 2.95 -13.77 -2.59
N TYR A 307 1.80 -14.47 -2.63
CA TYR A 307 1.07 -14.85 -1.43
C TYR A 307 1.87 -15.82 -0.54
N GLU A 308 2.74 -16.65 -1.13
CA GLU A 308 3.59 -17.61 -0.42
C GLU A 308 4.46 -16.95 0.66
N ARG A 309 4.78 -15.65 0.51
CA ARG A 309 5.72 -14.92 1.36
C ARG A 309 5.06 -14.05 2.43
N GLN A 310 3.73 -14.10 2.57
CA GLN A 310 3.00 -13.26 3.52
C GLN A 310 3.23 -13.67 4.98
N PHE A 311 3.39 -14.97 5.23
CA PHE A 311 3.62 -15.52 6.56
C PHE A 311 4.94 -16.28 6.62
N ASN A 312 5.45 -16.46 7.83
CA ASN A 312 6.61 -17.28 8.14
C ASN A 312 7.86 -16.90 7.31
N THR A 313 7.96 -15.63 6.91
CA THR A 313 8.98 -15.16 5.97
C THR A 313 9.74 -13.99 6.57
N VAL A 314 11.07 -14.05 6.53
CA VAL A 314 11.94 -13.02 7.07
C VAL A 314 13.06 -12.67 6.10
N ARG A 315 13.47 -11.41 6.10
CA ARG A 315 14.64 -10.93 5.37
C ARG A 315 15.85 -10.93 6.30
N ILE A 316 16.74 -11.90 6.12
CA ILE A 316 17.98 -12.00 6.88
C ILE A 316 19.05 -11.09 6.25
N PRO A 317 19.69 -10.19 7.01
CA PRO A 317 20.75 -9.32 6.49
C PRO A 317 21.98 -10.15 6.10
N GLY A 318 22.63 -9.78 5.00
CA GLY A 318 23.97 -10.27 4.64
C GLY A 318 24.90 -9.10 4.39
N LYS A 319 26.23 -9.32 4.39
CA LYS A 319 27.21 -8.23 4.20
C LYS A 319 27.05 -7.53 2.85
N GLU A 320 26.95 -8.32 1.78
CA GLU A 320 26.76 -7.80 0.42
C GLU A 320 25.34 -7.93 -0.11
N MET A 321 24.60 -8.93 0.36
CA MET A 321 23.28 -9.26 -0.15
C MET A 321 22.45 -9.94 0.94
N ASP A 322 21.25 -9.43 1.14
CA ASP A 322 20.28 -10.02 2.06
C ASP A 322 19.64 -11.26 1.42
N ARG A 323 18.98 -12.09 2.23
CA ARG A 323 18.25 -13.26 1.76
C ARG A 323 16.84 -13.28 2.34
N ILE A 324 15.87 -13.66 1.52
CA ILE A 324 14.53 -13.99 1.98
C ILE A 324 14.51 -15.46 2.39
N VAL A 325 14.11 -15.73 3.62
CA VAL A 325 13.97 -17.08 4.16
C VAL A 325 12.51 -17.31 4.49
N HIS A 326 11.93 -18.36 3.91
CA HIS A 326 10.58 -18.82 4.19
C HIS A 326 10.63 -20.09 5.04
N TYR A 327 9.88 -20.13 6.13
CA TYR A 327 9.77 -21.26 7.03
C TYR A 327 8.44 -22.00 6.81
N PRO A 328 8.47 -23.32 6.53
CA PRO A 328 7.28 -24.05 6.07
C PRO A 328 6.23 -24.35 7.15
N ASP A 329 6.56 -24.16 8.44
CA ASP A 329 5.64 -24.39 9.55
C ASP A 329 6.03 -23.55 10.77
N SER A 330 5.18 -22.59 11.12
CA SER A 330 5.34 -21.74 12.30
C SER A 330 4.11 -21.84 13.20
N HIS A 331 4.34 -22.09 14.49
CA HIS A 331 3.28 -22.30 15.48
C HIS A 331 3.14 -21.15 16.47
N HIS A 332 3.93 -20.09 16.32
CA HIS A 332 3.98 -18.96 17.23
C HIS A 332 4.07 -17.64 16.47
N ILE A 333 3.78 -16.55 17.17
CA ILE A 333 4.12 -15.19 16.75
C ILE A 333 5.19 -14.64 17.69
N ALA A 334 5.93 -13.63 17.23
CA ALA A 334 6.76 -12.81 18.09
C ALA A 334 5.97 -11.57 18.49
N VAL A 335 5.90 -11.28 19.78
CA VAL A 335 5.21 -10.09 20.31
C VAL A 335 6.26 -9.15 20.88
N TYR A 336 6.19 -7.87 20.53
CA TYR A 336 7.01 -6.83 21.13
C TYR A 336 6.12 -5.88 21.94
N HIS A 337 6.51 -5.61 23.18
CA HIS A 337 5.81 -4.68 24.07
C HIS A 337 6.79 -4.05 25.07
N LYS A 338 6.81 -2.72 25.18
CA LYS A 338 7.68 -1.95 26.10
C LYS A 338 9.13 -2.48 26.18
N GLY A 339 9.79 -2.58 25.03
CA GLY A 339 11.20 -2.99 24.98
C GLY A 339 11.48 -4.48 25.12
N ARG A 340 10.45 -5.34 25.21
CA ARG A 340 10.59 -6.77 25.49
C ARG A 340 10.05 -7.65 24.38
N TRP A 341 10.70 -8.79 24.16
CA TRP A 341 10.30 -9.77 23.15
C TRP A 341 9.71 -11.05 23.76
N TYR A 342 8.54 -11.43 23.27
CA TYR A 342 7.81 -12.62 23.72
C TYR A 342 7.57 -13.59 22.56
N GLN A 343 7.61 -14.89 22.88
CA GLN A 343 7.17 -15.94 21.97
C GLN A 343 5.77 -16.41 22.37
N ALA A 344 4.75 -16.00 21.61
CA ALA A 344 3.36 -16.37 21.88
C ALA A 344 2.94 -17.58 21.02
N PHE A 345 2.65 -18.71 21.65
CA PHE A 345 2.20 -19.93 20.97
C PHE A 345 0.72 -19.87 20.60
N MET A 346 0.40 -20.24 19.37
CA MET A 346 -0.95 -20.08 18.79
C MET A 346 -1.76 -21.38 18.80
N TYR A 347 -1.15 -22.50 19.16
CA TYR A 347 -1.79 -23.82 19.12
C TYR A 347 -1.63 -24.54 20.46
N HIS A 348 -2.70 -25.23 20.88
CA HIS A 348 -2.67 -26.18 22.00
C HIS A 348 -3.34 -27.49 21.56
N LYS A 349 -2.69 -28.64 21.79
CA LYS A 349 -3.18 -29.97 21.34
C LYS A 349 -3.60 -29.99 19.86
N GLY A 350 -2.83 -29.31 19.02
CA GLY A 350 -3.06 -29.21 17.57
C GLY A 350 -4.22 -28.31 17.12
N LYS A 351 -4.92 -27.63 18.05
CA LYS A 351 -6.00 -26.69 17.74
C LYS A 351 -5.53 -25.25 17.89
N LEU A 352 -5.97 -24.37 16.97
CA LEU A 352 -5.74 -22.93 17.05
C LEU A 352 -6.48 -22.38 18.28
N LEU A 353 -5.79 -21.58 19.10
CA LEU A 353 -6.38 -20.90 20.25
C LEU A 353 -7.52 -19.97 19.79
N LYS A 354 -8.61 -19.93 20.55
CA LYS A 354 -9.73 -19.01 20.32
C LYS A 354 -9.34 -17.58 20.68
N PRO A 355 -10.03 -16.55 20.15
CA PRO A 355 -9.74 -15.16 20.48
C PRO A 355 -9.71 -14.87 21.99
N CYS A 356 -10.59 -15.47 22.80
CA CYS A 356 -10.57 -15.28 24.25
C CYS A 356 -9.31 -15.88 24.92
N GLU A 357 -8.82 -17.02 24.44
CA GLU A 357 -7.60 -17.67 24.96
C GLU A 357 -6.36 -16.88 24.55
N LEU A 358 -6.34 -16.38 23.31
CA LEU A 358 -5.29 -15.46 22.82
C LEU A 358 -5.28 -14.16 23.60
N GLN A 359 -6.46 -13.60 23.92
CA GLN A 359 -6.56 -12.38 24.71
C GLN A 359 -5.94 -12.56 26.09
N ILE A 360 -6.16 -13.70 26.77
CA ILE A 360 -5.54 -13.97 28.07
C ILE A 360 -4.01 -13.92 27.96
N GLN A 361 -3.44 -14.59 26.96
CA GLN A 361 -1.99 -14.59 26.71
C GLN A 361 -1.44 -13.18 26.40
N LEU A 362 -2.18 -12.37 25.64
CA LEU A 362 -1.78 -10.99 25.35
C LEU A 362 -1.97 -10.06 26.56
N ASP A 363 -2.99 -10.29 27.38
CA ASP A 363 -3.20 -9.57 28.65
C ASP A 363 -2.06 -9.86 29.63
N GLU A 364 -1.55 -11.09 29.68
CA GLU A 364 -0.35 -11.45 30.46
C GLU A 364 0.88 -10.65 30.00
N ILE A 365 1.10 -10.53 28.68
CA ILE A 365 2.22 -9.74 28.12
C ILE A 365 2.10 -8.25 28.47
N ILE A 366 0.89 -7.66 28.40
CA ILE A 366 0.71 -6.24 28.76
C ILE A 366 0.86 -6.01 30.27
N ARG A 367 0.44 -6.97 31.10
CA ARG A 367 0.58 -6.90 32.57
C ARG A 367 1.98 -7.21 33.07
N ASP A 368 2.86 -7.71 32.20
CA ASP A 368 4.24 -7.95 32.56
C ASP A 368 4.93 -6.62 32.88
N GLU A 369 5.40 -6.46 34.12
CA GLU A 369 6.11 -5.28 34.63
C GLU A 369 7.62 -5.50 34.77
N THR A 370 8.15 -6.65 34.31
CA THR A 370 9.60 -6.89 34.36
C THR A 370 10.35 -5.87 33.51
N LEU A 371 11.54 -5.48 33.97
CA LEU A 371 12.43 -4.63 33.18
C LEU A 371 13.00 -5.42 31.99
N PRO A 372 13.14 -4.78 30.81
CA PRO A 372 13.89 -5.37 29.70
C PRO A 372 15.33 -5.67 30.13
N ALA A 373 15.92 -6.71 29.56
CA ALA A 373 17.35 -6.95 29.75
C ALA A 373 18.19 -5.79 29.18
N ASP A 374 19.42 -5.63 29.66
CA ASP A 374 20.31 -4.54 29.22
C ASP A 374 20.42 -4.48 27.68
N GLY A 375 19.92 -3.38 27.09
CA GLY A 375 19.92 -3.15 25.65
C GLY A 375 18.82 -3.88 24.86
N GLU A 376 17.97 -4.70 25.48
CA GLU A 376 16.87 -5.42 24.83
C GLU A 376 15.90 -4.46 24.13
N GLU A 377 15.59 -3.35 24.80
CA GLU A 377 14.68 -2.30 24.32
C GLU A 377 15.11 -1.68 22.97
N HIS A 378 16.41 -1.74 22.66
CA HIS A 378 16.97 -1.17 21.43
C HIS A 378 17.24 -2.23 20.35
N LEU A 379 17.01 -3.51 20.62
CA LEU A 379 17.31 -4.58 19.67
C LEU A 379 16.57 -4.43 18.34
N ALA A 380 15.30 -4.00 18.39
CA ALA A 380 14.49 -3.78 17.20
C ALA A 380 15.09 -2.68 16.30
N ALA A 381 15.75 -1.67 16.88
CA ALA A 381 16.36 -0.57 16.15
C ALA A 381 17.51 -1.05 15.24
N LEU A 382 18.17 -2.17 15.57
CA LEU A 382 19.19 -2.77 14.70
C LEU A 382 18.62 -3.15 13.32
N THR A 383 17.32 -3.47 13.23
CA THR A 383 16.67 -3.78 11.97
C THR A 383 16.41 -2.54 11.10
N ALA A 384 16.42 -1.36 11.72
CA ALA A 384 16.26 -0.06 11.07
C ALA A 384 17.58 0.47 10.48
N GLY A 385 18.74 0.03 10.99
CA GLY A 385 20.05 0.51 10.55
C GLY A 385 20.50 0.00 9.17
N ASP A 386 21.71 0.41 8.79
CA ASP A 386 22.37 -0.05 7.56
C ASP A 386 22.49 -1.58 7.49
N ARG A 387 22.29 -2.13 6.30
CA ARG A 387 22.19 -3.60 6.13
C ARG A 387 23.50 -4.31 6.42
N THR A 388 24.63 -3.71 6.06
CA THR A 388 25.97 -4.27 6.32
C THR A 388 26.31 -4.26 7.81
N LEU A 389 25.97 -3.16 8.49
CA LEU A 389 26.14 -3.03 9.94
C LEU A 389 25.27 -4.06 10.66
N TRP A 390 24.01 -4.18 10.25
CA TRP A 390 23.10 -5.18 10.82
C TRP A 390 23.59 -6.61 10.56
N ALA A 391 24.07 -6.92 9.36
CA ALA A 391 24.63 -8.24 9.04
C ALA A 391 25.81 -8.60 9.93
N THR A 392 26.75 -7.66 10.13
CA THR A 392 27.95 -7.85 10.94
C THR A 392 27.61 -8.00 12.43
N THR A 393 26.68 -7.17 12.91
CA THR A 393 26.16 -7.24 14.29
C THR A 393 25.45 -8.57 14.54
N ARG A 394 24.59 -9.00 13.60
CA ARG A 394 23.89 -10.29 13.65
C ARG A 394 24.87 -11.46 13.70
N GLU A 395 25.92 -11.44 12.89
CA GLU A 395 26.96 -12.48 12.87
C GLU A 395 27.77 -12.52 14.17
N THR A 396 28.10 -11.35 14.73
CA THR A 396 28.94 -11.24 15.93
C THR A 396 28.18 -11.62 17.20
N PHE A 397 26.98 -11.11 17.39
CA PHE A 397 26.26 -11.18 18.67
C PHE A 397 25.09 -12.18 18.70
N PHE A 398 24.61 -12.65 17.55
CA PHE A 398 23.42 -13.51 17.44
C PHE A 398 23.71 -14.87 16.78
N SER A 399 24.98 -15.22 16.58
CA SER A 399 25.37 -16.49 15.96
C SER A 399 25.43 -17.66 16.95
N THR A 400 25.52 -17.40 18.25
CA THR A 400 25.67 -18.41 19.32
C THR A 400 24.82 -18.06 20.56
N GLY A 401 24.75 -18.99 21.52
CA GLY A 401 24.13 -18.77 22.82
C GLY A 401 22.61 -18.52 22.80
N CYS A 402 22.13 -17.83 23.85
CA CYS A 402 20.72 -17.44 24.01
C CYS A 402 20.24 -16.51 22.90
N ASN A 403 21.05 -15.52 22.50
CA ASN A 403 20.73 -14.57 21.43
C ASN A 403 20.38 -15.26 20.12
N ARG A 404 21.10 -16.33 19.76
CA ARG A 404 20.78 -17.14 18.58
C ARG A 404 19.42 -17.80 18.68
N LEU A 405 19.07 -18.33 19.85
CA LEU A 405 17.78 -18.98 20.08
C LEU A 405 16.64 -17.97 20.03
N SER A 406 16.78 -16.83 20.70
CA SER A 406 15.78 -15.75 20.70
C SER A 406 15.58 -15.15 19.31
N LEU A 407 16.67 -14.82 18.59
CA LEU A 407 16.56 -14.31 17.22
C LEU A 407 15.94 -15.35 16.28
N LYS A 408 16.27 -16.63 16.44
CA LYS A 408 15.65 -17.71 15.65
C LYS A 408 14.16 -17.86 15.96
N ALA A 409 13.73 -17.61 17.19
CA ALA A 409 12.30 -17.58 17.53
C ALA A 409 11.60 -16.43 16.80
N ILE A 410 12.17 -15.22 16.80
CA ILE A 410 11.64 -14.06 16.05
C ILE A 410 11.61 -14.34 14.55
N GLU A 411 12.72 -14.80 13.97
CA GLU A 411 12.84 -15.07 12.53
C GLU A 411 11.89 -16.17 12.04
N LYS A 412 11.55 -17.15 12.91
CA LYS A 412 10.62 -18.23 12.61
C LYS A 412 9.15 -17.90 12.90
N ALA A 413 8.85 -16.76 13.51
CA ALA A 413 7.49 -16.38 13.84
C ALA A 413 6.62 -16.29 12.57
N ALA A 414 5.32 -16.54 12.71
CA ALA A 414 4.39 -16.41 11.59
C ALA A 414 4.33 -14.96 11.09
N PHE A 415 4.34 -14.01 12.03
CA PHE A 415 4.50 -12.58 11.86
C PHE A 415 4.89 -11.96 13.23
N VAL A 416 5.24 -10.68 13.23
CA VAL A 416 5.52 -9.90 14.45
C VAL A 416 4.28 -9.07 14.81
N LEU A 417 3.85 -9.12 16.06
CA LEU A 417 2.82 -8.28 16.64
C LEU A 417 3.49 -7.24 17.55
N ILE A 418 3.16 -5.97 17.36
CA ILE A 418 3.67 -4.86 18.19
C ILE A 418 2.49 -4.31 18.98
N LEU A 419 2.60 -4.29 20.32
CA LEU A 419 1.60 -3.73 21.23
C LEU A 419 2.15 -2.40 21.77
N GLU A 420 1.61 -1.30 21.26
CA GLU A 420 2.01 0.06 21.63
C GLU A 420 1.02 0.67 22.63
N ASP A 421 1.53 1.37 23.65
CA ASP A 421 0.68 2.09 24.61
C ASP A 421 0.26 3.46 24.10
N ALA A 422 1.02 4.03 23.17
CA ALA A 422 0.73 5.33 22.59
C ALA A 422 -0.54 5.24 21.73
N GLU A 423 -1.57 6.02 22.09
CA GLU A 423 -2.66 6.29 21.17
C GLU A 423 -2.14 7.14 20.02
N PHE A 424 -1.94 6.52 18.86
CA PHE A 424 -1.67 7.27 17.63
C PHE A 424 -2.96 7.98 17.19
N GLU A 425 -3.02 9.30 17.41
CA GLU A 425 -3.91 10.17 16.64
C GLU A 425 -3.42 10.14 15.18
N ILE A 426 -4.02 9.27 14.38
CA ILE A 426 -3.80 9.27 12.92
C ILE A 426 -4.28 10.65 12.45
N GLY A 427 -3.32 11.56 12.18
CA GLY A 427 -3.54 12.70 11.31
C GLY A 427 -3.99 12.13 9.97
N ARG A 428 -5.31 12.04 9.78
CA ARG A 428 -5.91 11.52 8.56
C ARG A 428 -5.53 12.49 7.45
N ALA A 429 -4.60 12.10 6.60
CA ALA A 429 -4.35 12.77 5.34
C ALA A 429 -5.60 12.62 4.44
N ASP A 430 -5.97 13.72 3.79
CA ASP A 430 -7.15 13.83 2.96
C ASP A 430 -7.04 13.01 1.68
N ALA A 431 -8.02 12.11 1.48
CA ALA A 431 -8.65 11.80 0.19
C ALA A 431 -9.91 10.89 0.33
N PRO A 432 -10.95 11.30 1.08
CA PRO A 432 -12.33 10.83 0.79
C PRO A 432 -13.33 11.97 0.54
N VAL A 433 -12.96 13.23 0.81
CA VAL A 433 -13.86 14.39 0.63
C VAL A 433 -14.30 14.50 -0.83
N CYS A 434 -13.43 14.26 -1.81
CA CYS A 434 -13.81 14.31 -3.22
C CYS A 434 -14.79 13.20 -3.63
N GLY A 435 -14.81 12.04 -2.96
CA GLY A 435 -15.67 10.92 -3.34
C GLY A 435 -17.12 11.16 -2.95
N HIS A 436 -17.37 11.39 -1.66
CA HIS A 436 -18.73 11.65 -1.17
C HIS A 436 -19.25 13.03 -1.57
N MET A 437 -18.39 14.05 -1.65
CA MET A 437 -18.80 15.34 -2.20
C MET A 437 -19.13 15.22 -3.68
N ALA A 438 -18.38 14.47 -4.48
CA ALA A 438 -18.74 14.26 -5.88
C ALA A 438 -20.03 13.46 -6.02
N GLU A 439 -20.23 12.39 -5.24
CA GLU A 439 -21.48 11.61 -5.29
C GLU A 439 -22.69 12.44 -4.84
N TYR A 440 -22.56 13.22 -3.77
CA TYR A 440 -23.61 14.13 -3.30
C TYR A 440 -23.86 15.25 -4.31
N ILE A 441 -22.84 15.97 -4.76
CA ILE A 441 -22.96 17.05 -5.76
C ILE A 441 -23.57 16.52 -7.05
N LEU A 442 -23.12 15.37 -7.56
CA LEU A 442 -23.65 14.79 -8.80
C LEU A 442 -25.09 14.31 -8.62
N SER A 443 -25.44 13.75 -7.45
CA SER A 443 -26.82 13.36 -7.16
C SER A 443 -27.74 14.57 -7.00
N GLU A 444 -27.29 15.63 -6.33
CA GLU A 444 -28.05 16.85 -6.10
C GLU A 444 -28.23 17.63 -7.41
N ASP A 445 -27.17 17.76 -8.21
CA ASP A 445 -27.14 18.39 -9.53
C ASP A 445 -28.14 17.74 -10.51
N ILE A 446 -28.13 16.40 -10.56
CA ILE A 446 -28.93 15.65 -11.54
C ILE A 446 -30.37 15.40 -11.05
N ILE A 447 -30.56 15.09 -9.76
CA ILE A 447 -31.84 14.59 -9.24
C ILE A 447 -32.67 15.71 -8.60
N VAL A 448 -32.03 16.66 -7.91
CA VAL A 448 -32.73 17.67 -7.08
C VAL A 448 -32.76 19.04 -7.75
N LEU A 449 -31.62 19.52 -8.27
CA LEU A 449 -31.49 20.84 -8.89
C LEU A 449 -31.95 20.81 -10.35
N GLY A 450 -31.43 19.88 -11.15
CA GLY A 450 -31.87 19.58 -12.51
C GLY A 450 -31.73 20.72 -13.52
N TYR A 451 -31.88 20.37 -14.80
CA TYR A 451 -31.75 21.30 -15.92
C TYR A 451 -33.03 21.35 -16.76
N ASP A 452 -33.31 22.51 -17.36
CA ASP A 452 -34.39 22.67 -18.34
C ASP A 452 -34.00 22.08 -19.71
N GLU A 453 -34.94 22.12 -20.65
CA GLU A 453 -34.76 21.57 -22.01
C GLU A 453 -33.67 22.27 -22.84
N ASN A 454 -33.18 23.44 -22.39
CA ASN A 454 -32.09 24.19 -23.02
C ASN A 454 -30.75 24.01 -22.28
N GLY A 455 -30.72 23.21 -21.19
CA GLY A 455 -29.54 22.93 -20.40
C GLY A 455 -29.22 23.96 -19.31
N ASN A 456 -30.15 24.85 -18.96
CA ASN A 456 -29.97 25.81 -17.86
C ASN A 456 -30.50 25.22 -16.54
N THR A 457 -29.98 25.67 -15.40
CA THR A 457 -30.47 25.26 -14.07
C THR A 457 -31.95 25.62 -13.89
N ARG A 458 -32.78 24.70 -13.41
CA ARG A 458 -34.21 24.97 -13.16
C ARG A 458 -34.40 25.97 -12.02
N GLY A 459 -35.15 27.04 -12.27
CA GLY A 459 -35.54 28.02 -11.25
C GLY A 459 -35.79 29.42 -11.80
N ILE A 460 -36.41 30.30 -11.00
CA ILE A 460 -36.60 31.73 -11.32
C ILE A 460 -35.57 32.52 -10.48
N PRO A 461 -34.58 33.21 -11.09
CA PRO A 461 -33.59 33.97 -10.35
C PRO A 461 -34.27 35.06 -9.52
N ARG A 462 -34.04 35.08 -8.19
CA ARG A 462 -34.71 36.04 -7.30
C ARG A 462 -34.17 37.48 -7.41
N PHE A 463 -32.98 37.68 -7.97
CA PHE A 463 -32.36 39.01 -8.12
C PHE A 463 -31.47 39.07 -9.37
N ASN A 464 -31.41 40.22 -10.04
CA ASN A 464 -30.55 40.44 -11.21
C ASN A 464 -29.06 40.35 -10.82
N ALA A 465 -28.41 39.25 -11.23
CA ALA A 465 -26.97 39.00 -11.33
C ALA A 465 -26.04 39.75 -10.35
N LEU A 466 -25.72 39.11 -9.22
CA LEU A 466 -24.49 39.42 -8.48
C LEU A 466 -23.30 39.18 -9.42
N ARG A 467 -22.54 40.25 -9.75
CA ARG A 467 -21.31 40.11 -10.54
C ARG A 467 -20.21 39.55 -9.65
N PRO A 468 -19.56 38.43 -10.00
CA PRO A 468 -18.44 37.93 -9.23
C PRO A 468 -17.30 38.95 -9.21
N ILE A 469 -16.67 39.13 -8.04
CA ILE A 469 -15.46 39.93 -7.88
C ILE A 469 -14.24 39.02 -8.07
N LYS A 470 -13.34 39.40 -8.98
CA LYS A 470 -12.09 38.70 -9.22
C LYS A 470 -11.15 38.95 -8.03
N LEU A 471 -10.68 37.87 -7.38
CA LEU A 471 -9.68 37.95 -6.31
C LEU A 471 -8.28 38.12 -6.90
N GLU A 472 -7.47 38.98 -6.28
CA GLU A 472 -6.06 39.21 -6.63
C GLU A 472 -5.15 38.48 -5.65
N TRP A 473 -4.16 37.76 -6.17
CA TRP A 473 -3.19 36.99 -5.39
C TRP A 473 -1.77 37.44 -5.74
N CYS A 474 -0.96 37.75 -4.73
CA CYS A 474 0.49 37.94 -4.88
C CYS A 474 1.22 36.69 -4.38
N ILE A 475 1.21 35.63 -5.20
CA ILE A 475 2.03 34.44 -4.98
C ILE A 475 3.32 34.66 -5.80
N PRO A 476 4.52 34.52 -5.22
CA PRO A 476 5.75 34.57 -6.02
C PRO A 476 5.75 33.40 -7.01
N ASP A 477 5.91 33.71 -8.30
CA ASP A 477 5.99 32.76 -9.44
C ASP A 477 7.24 31.88 -9.36
N ALA A 478 7.34 31.03 -8.35
CA ALA A 478 8.36 29.99 -8.29
C ALA A 478 7.82 28.71 -8.94
N ASP A 479 7.46 28.80 -10.23
CA ASP A 479 7.48 27.62 -11.07
C ASP A 479 8.94 27.15 -11.21
N SER A 480 9.18 25.85 -11.05
CA SER A 480 10.48 25.26 -11.36
C SER A 480 10.89 25.44 -12.83
N GLY A 481 9.93 25.78 -13.70
CA GLY A 481 10.15 26.07 -15.12
C GLY A 481 10.51 24.84 -15.95
N HIS A 482 10.48 23.65 -15.35
CA HIS A 482 10.81 22.39 -16.01
C HIS A 482 9.96 21.23 -15.48
N PHE A 483 9.70 20.24 -16.33
CA PHE A 483 9.03 19.01 -15.92
C PHE A 483 9.96 18.07 -15.16
N ASN A 484 9.38 17.17 -14.36
CA ASN A 484 10.12 16.20 -13.56
C ASN A 484 9.77 14.76 -13.95
N LEU A 485 10.80 13.91 -13.98
CA LEU A 485 10.63 12.49 -14.20
C LEU A 485 9.77 11.88 -13.07
N THR A 486 8.67 11.24 -13.45
CA THR A 486 7.63 10.76 -12.54
C THR A 486 7.45 9.25 -12.70
N TYR A 487 7.63 8.51 -11.61
CA TYR A 487 7.46 7.06 -11.52
C TYR A 487 6.06 6.74 -11.01
N GLU A 488 5.35 5.87 -11.71
CA GLU A 488 4.12 5.26 -11.21
C GLU A 488 4.15 3.74 -11.41
N ALA A 489 3.79 2.99 -10.36
CA ALA A 489 3.86 1.53 -10.39
C ALA A 489 2.62 0.90 -11.03
N SER A 490 2.81 0.09 -12.08
CA SER A 490 1.77 -0.72 -12.73
C SER A 490 2.05 -2.21 -12.56
N MET A 491 1.02 -3.01 -12.24
CA MET A 491 1.20 -4.46 -12.02
C MET A 491 1.41 -5.22 -13.34
N THR A 492 2.31 -6.21 -13.35
CA THR A 492 2.46 -7.14 -14.49
C THR A 492 1.98 -8.55 -14.14
N ARG A 493 1.02 -8.65 -13.22
CA ARG A 493 0.51 -9.93 -12.67
C ARG A 493 -0.30 -10.76 -13.66
N LEU A 494 -0.56 -10.26 -14.87
CA LEU A 494 -1.07 -11.06 -16.00
C LEU A 494 -0.08 -12.16 -16.42
N PHE A 495 1.19 -12.00 -16.07
CA PHE A 495 2.26 -12.94 -16.39
C PHE A 495 2.70 -13.74 -15.18
N ARG A 496 3.22 -14.95 -15.43
CA ARG A 496 3.80 -15.81 -14.41
C ARG A 496 4.94 -15.08 -13.70
N ASN A 497 4.91 -15.11 -12.37
CA ASN A 497 5.82 -14.36 -11.50
C ASN A 497 5.85 -12.84 -11.79
N GLY A 498 4.77 -12.30 -12.36
CA GLY A 498 4.62 -10.87 -12.60
C GLY A 498 4.81 -10.05 -11.32
N ARG A 499 5.56 -8.96 -11.46
CA ARG A 499 5.81 -7.98 -10.40
C ARG A 499 5.18 -6.67 -10.83
N THR A 500 6.00 -5.69 -11.20
CA THR A 500 5.59 -4.36 -11.60
C THR A 500 6.40 -3.88 -12.80
N GLU A 501 5.83 -2.95 -13.54
CA GLU A 501 6.49 -2.12 -14.55
C GLU A 501 6.26 -0.65 -14.20
N THR A 502 7.03 0.26 -14.79
CA THR A 502 6.91 1.70 -14.61
C THR A 502 6.00 2.30 -15.66
N VAL A 503 5.06 3.12 -15.22
CA VAL A 503 4.37 4.12 -16.04
C VAL A 503 5.09 5.45 -15.82
N ARG A 504 5.57 6.06 -16.92
CA ARG A 504 6.20 7.38 -16.90
C ARG A 504 5.12 8.44 -17.14
N SER A 505 4.49 8.90 -16.06
CA SER A 505 3.25 9.70 -16.11
C SER A 505 3.46 11.10 -16.68
N CYS A 506 4.69 11.64 -16.59
CA CYS A 506 5.07 12.86 -17.31
C CYS A 506 5.29 12.52 -18.80
N SER A 507 4.30 12.79 -19.64
CA SER A 507 4.34 12.54 -21.08
C SER A 507 4.32 13.82 -21.89
N ILE A 508 4.52 13.69 -23.22
CA ILE A 508 4.37 14.81 -24.15
C ILE A 508 2.95 15.39 -24.03
N GLU A 509 1.94 14.54 -24.01
CA GLU A 509 0.53 14.92 -23.91
C GLU A 509 0.23 15.65 -22.60
N SER A 510 0.68 15.14 -21.46
CA SER A 510 0.48 15.82 -20.18
C SER A 510 1.23 17.15 -20.14
N SER A 511 2.46 17.21 -20.65
CA SER A 511 3.25 18.45 -20.70
C SER A 511 2.66 19.50 -21.63
N THR A 512 2.11 19.09 -22.78
CA THR A 512 1.43 19.98 -23.73
C THR A 512 0.15 20.53 -23.14
N TRP A 513 -0.62 19.69 -22.42
CA TRP A 513 -1.80 20.16 -21.71
C TRP A 513 -1.45 21.18 -20.63
N VAL A 514 -0.43 20.91 -19.79
CA VAL A 514 0.03 21.85 -18.75
C VAL A 514 0.46 23.19 -19.36
N LYS A 515 1.30 23.17 -20.40
CA LYS A 515 1.70 24.39 -21.12
C LYS A 515 0.51 25.16 -21.70
N ALA A 516 -0.49 24.46 -22.24
CA ALA A 516 -1.70 25.09 -22.76
C ALA A 516 -2.58 25.72 -21.68
N MET A 517 -2.47 25.29 -20.42
CA MET A 517 -3.14 25.93 -19.28
C MET A 517 -2.50 27.27 -18.93
N GLU A 518 -1.19 27.40 -19.17
CA GLU A 518 -0.40 28.63 -18.94
C GLU A 518 -0.52 29.62 -20.10
N ASP A 519 -0.72 29.14 -21.34
CA ASP A 519 -0.87 30.00 -22.51
C ASP A 519 -2.27 30.66 -22.58
N PRO A 520 -2.38 32.00 -22.46
CA PRO A 520 -3.65 32.71 -22.51
C PRO A 520 -4.30 32.71 -23.90
N MET A 521 -3.56 32.37 -24.97
CA MET A 521 -4.07 32.33 -26.35
C MET A 521 -4.86 31.05 -26.65
N ILE A 522 -4.75 30.02 -25.81
CA ILE A 522 -5.42 28.73 -26.02
C ILE A 522 -6.80 28.74 -25.36
N SER A 523 -7.83 28.39 -26.14
CA SER A 523 -9.22 28.33 -25.65
C SER A 523 -9.46 27.22 -24.62
N ASN A 524 -10.45 27.40 -23.74
CA ASN A 524 -10.86 26.35 -22.78
C ASN A 524 -11.30 25.06 -23.46
N VAL A 525 -11.93 25.14 -24.63
CA VAL A 525 -12.32 23.95 -25.43
C VAL A 525 -11.09 23.15 -25.83
N GLU A 526 -10.03 23.84 -26.27
CA GLU A 526 -8.77 23.22 -26.65
C GLU A 526 -8.03 22.65 -25.43
N ARG A 527 -8.03 23.35 -24.29
CA ARG A 527 -7.46 22.85 -23.02
C ARG A 527 -8.14 21.55 -22.57
N ILE A 528 -9.47 21.47 -22.64
CA ILE A 528 -10.23 20.25 -22.33
C ILE A 528 -9.90 19.13 -23.32
N ARG A 529 -9.75 19.45 -24.61
CA ARG A 529 -9.34 18.48 -25.64
C ARG A 529 -7.96 17.91 -25.33
N LEU A 530 -6.99 18.75 -25.00
CA LEU A 530 -5.63 18.35 -24.63
C LEU A 530 -5.60 17.51 -23.34
N LEU A 531 -6.41 17.87 -22.33
CA LEU A 531 -6.58 17.07 -21.12
C LEU A 531 -7.08 15.66 -21.44
N ARG A 532 -8.12 15.53 -22.29
CA ARG A 532 -8.64 14.22 -22.70
C ARG A 532 -7.56 13.38 -23.40
N ILE A 533 -6.76 14.00 -24.26
CA ILE A 533 -5.64 13.33 -24.94
C ILE A 533 -4.59 12.85 -23.92
N ALA A 534 -4.24 13.70 -22.94
CA ALA A 534 -3.31 13.32 -21.88
C ALA A 534 -3.84 12.14 -21.05
N CYS A 535 -5.12 12.17 -20.66
CA CYS A 535 -5.77 11.08 -19.94
C CYS A 535 -5.81 9.78 -20.76
N ASP A 536 -6.21 9.85 -22.03
CA ASP A 536 -6.29 8.69 -22.93
C ASP A 536 -4.91 8.04 -23.11
N TYR A 537 -3.86 8.86 -23.28
CA TYR A 537 -2.49 8.39 -23.41
C TYR A 537 -1.98 7.77 -22.10
N HIS A 538 -2.25 8.41 -20.96
CA HIS A 538 -1.86 7.88 -19.66
C HIS A 538 -2.49 6.50 -19.38
N GLN A 539 -3.78 6.33 -19.70
CA GLN A 539 -4.43 5.01 -19.63
C GLN A 539 -3.79 4.01 -20.60
N GLN A 540 -3.38 4.46 -21.79
CA GLN A 540 -2.69 3.61 -22.75
C GLN A 540 -1.33 3.15 -22.22
N GLN A 541 -0.55 4.04 -21.57
CA GLN A 541 0.70 3.67 -20.92
C GLN A 541 0.48 2.61 -19.84
N TYR A 542 -0.58 2.75 -19.05
CA TYR A 542 -0.98 1.73 -18.06
C TYR A 542 -1.26 0.37 -18.70
N ARG A 543 -2.08 0.33 -19.75
CA ARG A 543 -2.37 -0.90 -20.51
C ARG A 543 -1.12 -1.52 -21.12
N ASP A 544 -0.23 -0.70 -21.66
CA ASP A 544 1.04 -1.13 -22.23
C ASP A 544 1.97 -1.71 -21.16
N ALA A 545 2.11 -1.05 -20.01
CA ALA A 545 2.90 -1.53 -18.88
C ALA A 545 2.34 -2.87 -18.34
N MET A 546 1.02 -2.97 -18.13
CA MET A 546 0.36 -4.21 -17.70
C MET A 546 0.55 -5.37 -18.69
N SER A 547 0.64 -5.05 -19.99
CA SER A 547 0.86 -6.02 -21.08
C SER A 547 2.34 -6.36 -21.32
N GLY A 548 3.26 -5.87 -20.49
CA GLY A 548 4.69 -6.12 -20.62
C GLY A 548 5.36 -5.34 -21.76
N LYS A 549 4.80 -4.20 -22.18
CA LYS A 549 5.36 -3.27 -23.18
C LYS A 549 6.02 -2.04 -22.54
N GLY A 550 6.34 -2.12 -21.25
CA GLY A 550 7.11 -1.08 -20.59
C GLY A 550 8.59 -1.12 -20.96
N ILE A 551 9.29 -0.05 -20.61
CA ILE A 551 10.69 0.17 -21.02
C ILE A 551 11.68 0.03 -19.87
N ASP A 552 11.28 0.40 -18.66
CA ASP A 552 12.20 0.56 -17.53
C ASP A 552 12.78 -0.79 -17.07
N ARG A 553 11.94 -1.83 -16.93
CA ARG A 553 12.48 -3.16 -16.57
C ARG A 553 13.35 -3.76 -17.68
N HIS A 554 13.06 -3.45 -18.93
CA HIS A 554 13.86 -3.91 -20.06
C HIS A 554 15.26 -3.26 -20.05
N LEU A 555 15.33 -1.92 -19.94
CA LEU A 555 16.59 -1.17 -19.85
C LEU A 555 17.42 -1.59 -18.61
N PHE A 556 16.75 -1.81 -17.47
CA PHE A 556 17.38 -2.35 -16.27
C PHE A 556 18.05 -3.72 -16.52
N CYS A 557 17.34 -4.67 -17.15
CA CYS A 557 17.92 -5.98 -17.45
C CYS A 557 19.11 -5.90 -18.41
N LEU A 558 19.05 -5.01 -19.41
CA LEU A 558 20.18 -4.76 -20.31
C LEU A 558 21.39 -4.21 -19.56
N TYR A 559 21.18 -3.30 -18.61
CA TYR A 559 22.25 -2.80 -17.73
C TYR A 559 22.84 -3.88 -16.82
N VAL A 560 22.01 -4.73 -16.22
CA VAL A 560 22.50 -5.84 -15.40
C VAL A 560 23.43 -6.76 -16.22
N ILE A 561 23.05 -7.08 -17.46
CA ILE A 561 23.90 -7.87 -18.36
C ILE A 561 25.19 -7.10 -18.70
N SER A 562 25.09 -5.80 -18.97
CA SER A 562 26.28 -4.99 -19.28
C SER A 562 27.27 -5.01 -18.13
N LYS A 563 26.79 -4.97 -16.87
CA LYS A 563 27.64 -5.12 -15.67
C LYS A 563 28.26 -6.50 -15.54
N TYR A 564 27.52 -7.58 -15.79
CA TYR A 564 28.11 -8.93 -15.80
C TYR A 564 29.20 -9.10 -16.87
N LEU A 565 29.05 -8.43 -18.00
CA LEU A 565 30.03 -8.47 -19.10
C LEU A 565 31.14 -7.41 -18.96
N ASN A 566 31.16 -6.63 -17.88
CA ASN A 566 32.06 -5.49 -17.69
C ASN A 566 32.06 -4.50 -18.87
N LEU A 567 30.89 -4.32 -19.50
CA LEU A 567 30.69 -3.37 -20.60
C LEU A 567 30.17 -2.03 -20.07
N VAL A 568 30.77 -0.95 -20.56
CA VAL A 568 30.35 0.42 -20.27
C VAL A 568 29.46 0.91 -21.40
N SER A 569 28.30 1.46 -21.03
CA SER A 569 27.36 2.09 -21.95
C SER A 569 27.03 3.47 -21.43
N PRO A 570 27.43 4.55 -22.14
CA PRO A 570 27.05 5.91 -21.76
C PRO A 570 25.52 6.08 -21.72
N PHE A 571 24.81 5.47 -22.68
CA PHE A 571 23.34 5.47 -22.71
C PHE A 571 22.72 4.84 -21.45
N LEU A 572 23.09 3.61 -21.10
CA LEU A 572 22.51 2.94 -19.92
C LEU A 572 22.92 3.62 -18.61
N GLN A 573 24.10 4.24 -18.55
CA GLN A 573 24.51 5.06 -17.41
C GLN A 573 23.61 6.29 -17.27
N GLN A 574 23.35 7.00 -18.36
CA GLN A 574 22.46 8.16 -18.36
C GLN A 574 21.05 7.78 -17.88
N VAL A 575 20.45 6.74 -18.48
CA VAL A 575 19.09 6.27 -18.14
C VAL A 575 18.94 5.99 -16.65
N LEU A 576 19.97 5.42 -16.00
CA LEU A 576 19.91 5.01 -14.59
C LEU A 576 20.35 6.09 -13.60
N GLN A 577 20.98 7.16 -14.09
CA GLN A 577 21.37 8.31 -13.26
C GLN A 577 20.21 9.32 -13.09
N GLU A 578 19.18 9.25 -13.92
CA GLU A 578 18.00 10.12 -13.81
C GLU A 578 17.21 9.79 -12.52
N PRO A 579 17.11 10.71 -11.54
CA PRO A 579 16.37 10.46 -10.32
C PRO A 579 14.86 10.58 -10.55
N TRP A 580 14.11 9.63 -10.00
CA TRP A 580 12.65 9.74 -9.89
C TRP A 580 12.32 10.79 -8.82
N LYS A 581 12.05 12.04 -9.24
CA LYS A 581 11.71 13.13 -8.32
C LYS A 581 10.29 13.00 -7.76
N LEU A 582 9.39 12.35 -8.51
CA LEU A 582 8.06 11.97 -8.04
C LEU A 582 7.94 10.44 -8.13
N SER A 583 7.59 9.80 -7.01
CA SER A 583 7.38 8.35 -6.93
C SER A 583 6.00 8.06 -6.35
N THR A 584 5.13 7.45 -7.16
CA THR A 584 3.71 7.23 -6.84
C THR A 584 3.31 5.77 -7.04
N SER A 585 2.24 5.36 -6.37
CA SER A 585 1.63 4.03 -6.55
C SER A 585 0.13 4.11 -6.23
N GLN A 586 -0.68 3.41 -7.02
CA GLN A 586 -2.11 3.27 -6.75
C GLN A 586 -2.35 2.05 -5.85
N VAL A 587 -3.00 2.27 -4.70
CA VAL A 587 -3.58 1.19 -3.89
C VAL A 587 -5.07 1.17 -4.18
N ILE A 588 -5.57 0.11 -4.81
CA ILE A 588 -7.02 -0.08 -5.02
C ILE A 588 -7.52 -1.08 -3.96
N PRO A 589 -8.07 -0.62 -2.82
CA PRO A 589 -8.70 -1.53 -1.87
C PRO A 589 -10.07 -1.98 -2.40
N GLN A 590 -10.40 -3.26 -2.23
CA GLN A 590 -11.75 -3.81 -2.51
C GLN A 590 -12.81 -3.39 -1.48
N THR A 591 -12.38 -2.81 -0.36
CA THR A 591 -13.22 -2.16 0.65
C THR A 591 -13.01 -0.66 0.56
N SER A 592 -14.03 0.07 0.09
CA SER A 592 -14.04 1.53 0.08
C SER A 592 -14.06 2.08 1.50
N CYS A 593 -13.22 3.08 1.74
CA CYS A 593 -13.18 3.86 2.97
C CYS A 593 -14.49 4.64 3.12
N ILE A 594 -15.19 4.49 4.24
CA ILE A 594 -16.16 5.49 4.71
C ILE A 594 -15.44 6.27 5.81
N GLY A 595 -14.87 7.42 5.45
CA GLY A 595 -14.32 8.35 6.43
C GLY A 595 -15.46 9.02 7.21
N ASN A 596 -15.31 9.15 8.53
CA ASN A 596 -16.21 9.94 9.37
C ASN A 596 -15.50 11.24 9.79
N GLN A 597 -16.23 12.35 9.91
CA GLN A 597 -15.69 13.66 10.30
C GLN A 597 -15.15 13.62 11.74
N PHE A 598 -14.04 14.30 12.04
CA PHE A 598 -13.60 14.49 13.42
C PHE A 598 -14.62 15.35 14.17
N GLU A 599 -15.00 14.97 15.39
CA GLU A 599 -15.98 15.71 16.19
C GLU A 599 -15.58 17.18 16.41
N LEU A 600 -14.30 17.47 16.59
CA LEU A 600 -13.81 18.85 16.70
C LEU A 600 -14.01 19.66 15.41
N ASN A 601 -13.83 19.03 14.24
CA ASN A 601 -14.10 19.67 12.95
C ASN A 601 -15.59 19.83 12.73
N ARG A 602 -16.40 18.83 13.09
CA ARG A 602 -17.86 18.92 13.06
C ARG A 602 -18.38 20.08 13.91
N VAL A 603 -17.89 20.22 15.14
CA VAL A 603 -18.23 21.35 16.01
C VAL A 603 -17.72 22.67 15.43
N SER A 604 -16.50 22.71 14.89
CA SER A 604 -15.96 23.91 14.25
C SER A 604 -16.77 24.34 13.03
N ASP A 605 -17.20 23.41 12.19
CA ASP A 605 -18.01 23.67 11.00
C ASP A 605 -19.41 24.18 11.39
N LEU A 606 -20.05 23.54 12.38
CA LEU A 606 -21.32 24.01 12.93
C LEU A 606 -21.22 25.43 13.51
N LEU A 607 -20.11 25.72 14.22
CA LEU A 607 -19.85 27.06 14.73
C LEU A 607 -19.58 28.06 13.61
N ARG A 608 -18.79 27.71 12.58
CA ARG A 608 -18.57 28.57 11.41
C ARG A 608 -19.86 28.97 10.74
N HIS A 609 -20.76 28.01 10.49
CA HIS A 609 -22.07 28.29 9.91
C HIS A 609 -22.87 29.25 10.78
N SER A 610 -22.93 29.00 12.09
CA SER A 610 -23.69 29.85 13.00
C SER A 610 -23.10 31.26 13.16
N VAL A 611 -21.78 31.42 13.13
CA VAL A 611 -21.11 32.73 13.22
C VAL A 611 -21.27 33.50 11.90
N ALA A 612 -21.22 32.79 10.76
CA ALA A 612 -21.51 33.37 9.45
C ALA A 612 -22.97 33.84 9.32
N GLU A 613 -23.93 33.06 9.85
CA GLU A 613 -25.35 33.46 9.94
C GLU A 613 -25.55 34.71 10.79
N CYS A 614 -24.65 34.99 11.75
CA CYS A 614 -24.65 36.22 12.54
C CYS A 614 -24.05 37.43 11.79
N GLY A 615 -23.70 37.29 10.51
CA GLY A 615 -23.19 38.36 9.66
C GLY A 615 -21.66 38.55 9.68
N PHE A 616 -20.93 37.71 10.43
CA PHE A 616 -19.47 37.76 10.46
C PHE A 616 -18.88 37.02 9.25
N ILE A 617 -17.81 37.56 8.67
CA ILE A 617 -17.11 36.97 7.52
C ILE A 617 -15.89 36.22 8.02
N GLU A 618 -15.73 34.96 7.63
CA GLU A 618 -14.55 34.18 8.03
C GLU A 618 -13.31 34.68 7.28
N ALA A 619 -12.25 35.00 8.03
CA ALA A 619 -10.94 35.30 7.48
C ALA A 619 -10.01 34.11 7.70
N LEU A 620 -9.30 33.72 6.65
CA LEU A 620 -8.30 32.65 6.71
C LEU A 620 -6.92 33.29 6.80
N THR A 621 -6.35 33.32 8.00
CA THR A 621 -5.04 33.92 8.24
C THR A 621 -3.94 32.87 8.21
N PHE A 622 -2.70 33.28 7.88
CA PHE A 622 -1.58 32.35 7.85
C PHE A 622 -1.29 31.81 9.26
N THR A 623 -0.96 30.51 9.33
CA THR A 623 -0.54 29.87 10.59
C THR A 623 0.87 30.28 11.00
N LEU A 624 1.71 30.65 10.03
CA LEU A 624 3.05 31.19 10.27
C LEU A 624 2.99 32.71 10.24
N CYS A 625 3.71 33.35 11.16
CA CYS A 625 3.71 34.79 11.35
C CYS A 625 5.09 35.30 11.79
N SER A 626 5.27 36.61 11.76
CA SER A 626 6.48 37.29 12.19
C SER A 626 6.55 37.36 13.72
N CYS A 627 7.75 37.38 14.30
CA CYS A 627 7.93 37.63 15.74
C CYS A 627 7.25 38.93 16.20
N PRO A 628 7.35 40.06 15.46
CA PRO A 628 6.67 41.29 15.81
C PRO A 628 5.15 41.17 15.86
N ASP A 629 4.53 40.38 14.96
CA ASP A 629 3.07 40.22 14.92
C ASP A 629 2.52 39.48 16.15
N VAL A 630 3.29 38.55 16.74
CA VAL A 630 2.83 37.78 17.91
C VAL A 630 3.15 38.47 19.23
N ALA A 631 4.27 39.19 19.30
CA ALA A 631 4.81 39.73 20.56
C ALA A 631 4.93 41.26 20.55
N GLU A 632 5.80 41.81 19.70
CA GLU A 632 6.24 43.21 19.79
C GLU A 632 5.10 44.21 19.55
N LYS A 633 4.25 43.97 18.54
CA LYS A 633 3.09 44.83 18.22
C LYS A 633 2.01 44.82 19.31
N PHE A 634 2.02 43.80 20.16
CA PHE A 634 1.15 43.71 21.34
C PHE A 634 1.83 44.19 22.63
N GLY A 635 3.05 44.74 22.55
CA GLY A 635 3.83 45.19 23.69
C GLY A 635 4.27 44.05 24.61
N LYS A 636 4.42 42.83 24.08
CA LYS A 636 4.82 41.63 24.84
C LYS A 636 6.25 41.22 24.47
N ASN A 637 6.97 40.66 25.43
CA ASN A 637 8.25 40.00 25.17
C ASN A 637 7.99 38.58 24.63
N ILE A 638 8.63 38.21 23.52
CA ILE A 638 8.49 36.92 22.84
C ILE A 638 8.90 35.74 23.74
N GLU A 639 9.88 35.93 24.64
CA GLU A 639 10.36 34.88 25.55
C GLU A 639 9.27 34.43 26.54
N ASN A 640 8.31 35.30 26.84
CA ASN A 640 7.19 35.02 27.75
C ASN A 640 5.99 34.39 27.03
N ILE A 641 6.07 34.17 25.72
CA ILE A 641 5.00 33.56 24.92
C ILE A 641 5.42 32.13 24.60
N PRO A 642 4.54 31.12 24.75
CA PRO A 642 4.82 29.74 24.36
C PRO A 642 4.79 29.57 22.82
N ALA A 643 5.58 30.36 22.09
CA ALA A 643 5.63 30.39 20.64
C ALA A 643 6.62 29.34 20.10
N VAL A 644 6.21 28.59 19.07
CA VAL A 644 7.08 27.65 18.36
C VAL A 644 7.87 28.41 17.29
N HIS A 645 9.20 28.32 17.34
CA HIS A 645 10.09 28.99 16.39
C HIS A 645 10.50 28.06 15.27
N ILE A 646 10.51 28.59 14.05
CA ILE A 646 11.09 27.90 12.89
C ILE A 646 12.60 28.07 12.96
N ALA A 647 13.34 26.95 12.95
CA ALA A 647 14.79 26.96 13.12
C ALA A 647 15.54 27.64 11.95
N ASN A 648 14.97 27.61 10.73
CA ASN A 648 15.56 28.24 9.54
C ASN A 648 14.47 28.90 8.68
N PRO A 649 13.93 30.06 9.10
CA PRO A 649 12.84 30.71 8.39
C PRO A 649 13.34 31.32 7.08
N LYS A 650 12.64 31.03 5.98
CA LYS A 650 13.01 31.52 4.63
C LYS A 650 12.69 33.02 4.44
N THR A 651 11.74 33.57 5.21
CA THR A 651 11.31 34.98 5.14
C THR A 651 11.05 35.53 6.53
N GLN A 652 11.10 36.87 6.68
CA GLN A 652 10.84 37.56 7.96
C GLN A 652 9.37 37.48 8.39
N ASP A 653 8.45 37.21 7.46
CA ASP A 653 7.02 37.07 7.75
C ASP A 653 6.63 35.71 8.33
N PHE A 654 7.51 34.69 8.26
CA PHE A 654 7.22 33.31 8.66
C PHE A 654 8.29 32.76 9.61
N GLN A 655 8.42 33.39 10.77
CA GLN A 655 9.44 33.06 11.78
C GLN A 655 8.93 32.13 12.87
N ILE A 656 7.64 32.24 13.20
CA ILE A 656 7.02 31.52 14.32
C ILE A 656 5.62 31.04 13.95
N GLY A 657 5.18 29.95 14.58
CA GLY A 657 3.78 29.54 14.55
C GLY A 657 2.92 30.51 15.38
N ARG A 658 1.73 30.85 14.88
CA ARG A 658 0.79 31.73 15.57
C ARG A 658 0.34 31.12 16.88
N THR A 659 0.34 31.92 17.94
CA THR A 659 -0.15 31.54 19.28
C THR A 659 -1.55 32.13 19.57
N SER A 660 -2.04 32.99 18.69
CA SER A 660 -3.34 33.65 18.73
C SER A 660 -3.82 33.93 17.31
N LEU A 661 -5.14 33.95 17.09
CA LEU A 661 -5.75 34.31 15.81
C LEU A 661 -5.90 35.84 15.64
N LEU A 662 -5.89 36.58 16.76
CA LEU A 662 -6.08 38.02 16.79
C LEU A 662 -5.11 38.82 15.91
N PRO A 663 -3.79 38.55 15.89
CA PRO A 663 -2.85 39.28 15.03
C PRO A 663 -3.21 39.17 13.55
N GLY A 664 -3.64 37.98 13.11
CA GLY A 664 -4.05 37.73 11.73
C GLY A 664 -5.28 38.56 11.36
N LEU A 665 -6.32 38.53 12.20
CA LEU A 665 -7.53 39.32 11.98
C LEU A 665 -7.26 40.84 11.98
N LEU A 666 -6.41 41.33 12.89
CA LEU A 666 -6.01 42.75 12.91
C LEU A 666 -5.19 43.14 11.68
N LYS A 667 -4.31 42.26 11.20
CA LYS A 667 -3.56 42.46 9.95
C LYS A 667 -4.49 42.49 8.74
N THR A 668 -5.55 41.66 8.73
CA THR A 668 -6.61 41.71 7.72
C THR A 668 -7.32 43.07 7.74
N ILE A 669 -7.70 43.58 8.91
CA ILE A 669 -8.33 44.91 9.03
C ILE A 669 -7.37 46.01 8.57
N ALA A 670 -6.11 45.95 8.99
CA ALA A 670 -5.10 46.95 8.63
C ALA A 670 -4.87 47.04 7.11
N ASN A 671 -4.88 45.91 6.40
CA ASN A 671 -4.76 45.88 4.95
C ASN A 671 -6.07 46.23 4.20
N ASN A 672 -7.19 46.32 4.91
CA ASN A 672 -8.52 46.60 4.34
C ASN A 672 -9.14 47.89 4.92
N GLN A 673 -8.31 48.87 5.31
CA GLN A 673 -8.78 50.16 5.85
C GLN A 673 -9.66 50.96 4.85
N GLY A 674 -9.58 50.66 3.55
CA GLY A 674 -10.41 51.28 2.51
C GLY A 674 -11.83 50.73 2.39
N THR A 675 -12.19 49.67 3.12
CA THR A 675 -13.51 49.03 3.05
C THR A 675 -14.54 49.79 3.90
N ALA A 676 -15.81 49.78 3.47
CA ALA A 676 -16.90 50.40 4.24
C ALA A 676 -17.07 49.73 5.61
N LEU A 677 -17.23 50.55 6.66
CA LEU A 677 -17.50 50.08 8.03
C LEU A 677 -19.01 49.82 8.22
N PRO A 678 -19.41 48.85 9.07
CA PRO A 678 -18.57 48.04 9.97
C PRO A 678 -17.92 46.83 9.29
N ILE A 679 -16.72 46.46 9.74
CA ILE A 679 -16.02 45.22 9.35
C ILE A 679 -16.22 44.19 10.46
N GLN A 680 -16.82 43.05 10.13
CA GLN A 680 -17.11 41.94 11.04
C GLN A 680 -16.36 40.71 10.57
N LEU A 681 -15.28 40.36 11.26
CA LEU A 681 -14.43 39.23 10.89
C LEU A 681 -14.38 38.19 12.00
N PHE A 682 -14.30 36.93 11.63
CA PHE A 682 -13.99 35.87 12.57
C PHE A 682 -13.04 34.85 11.96
N GLU A 683 -12.43 34.03 12.79
CA GLU A 683 -11.63 32.88 12.36
C GLU A 683 -11.80 31.75 13.38
N VAL A 684 -12.02 30.53 12.87
CA VAL A 684 -12.03 29.31 13.67
C VAL A 684 -10.93 28.39 13.17
N SER A 685 -9.76 28.46 13.81
CA SER A 685 -8.57 27.74 13.35
C SER A 685 -7.65 27.34 14.49
N ASP A 686 -6.71 26.44 14.21
CA ASP A 686 -5.71 26.01 15.18
C ASP A 686 -4.61 27.08 15.37
N VAL A 687 -4.23 27.27 16.63
CA VAL A 687 -2.99 27.95 17.04
C VAL A 687 -2.00 26.91 17.57
N ILE A 688 -0.72 27.24 17.50
CA ILE A 688 0.36 26.34 17.92
C ILE A 688 0.98 26.89 19.20
N LEU A 689 0.98 26.08 20.26
CA LEU A 689 1.59 26.44 21.54
C LEU A 689 2.69 25.43 21.87
N LYS A 690 3.82 25.92 22.38
CA LYS A 690 4.84 25.07 23.00
C LYS A 690 4.23 24.35 24.20
N ASP A 691 4.44 23.04 24.26
CA ASP A 691 3.94 22.19 25.33
C ASP A 691 4.95 21.07 25.57
N SER A 692 5.68 21.18 26.69
CA SER A 692 6.72 20.23 27.07
C SER A 692 6.15 18.88 27.52
N THR A 693 4.83 18.76 27.70
CA THR A 693 4.16 17.50 28.04
C THR A 693 3.84 16.62 26.83
N ARG A 694 3.92 17.19 25.61
CA ARG A 694 3.68 16.47 24.35
C ARG A 694 5.00 16.03 23.73
N GLU A 695 5.02 14.85 23.12
CA GLU A 695 6.21 14.28 22.46
C GLU A 695 6.78 15.22 21.37
N THR A 696 5.91 15.93 20.65
CA THR A 696 6.25 16.91 19.62
C THR A 696 6.80 18.23 20.18
N GLY A 697 6.79 18.42 21.51
CA GLY A 697 7.16 19.68 22.16
C GLY A 697 6.17 20.84 21.92
N CYS A 698 5.05 20.56 21.25
CA CYS A 698 4.02 21.53 20.91
C CYS A 698 2.64 20.85 20.79
N ARG A 699 1.57 21.64 20.92
CA ARG A 699 0.20 21.21 20.68
C ARG A 699 -0.55 22.18 19.77
N ASN A 700 -1.49 21.64 19.01
CA ASN A 700 -2.50 22.45 18.32
C ASN A 700 -3.66 22.72 19.28
N GLU A 701 -4.15 23.95 19.29
CA GLU A 701 -5.29 24.37 20.08
C GLU A 701 -6.29 25.12 19.18
N ARG A 702 -7.46 24.53 18.96
CA ARG A 702 -8.52 25.14 18.14
C ARG A 702 -9.07 26.36 18.88
N ARG A 703 -8.98 27.52 18.24
CA ARG A 703 -9.50 28.78 18.80
C ARG A 703 -10.53 29.37 17.85
N LEU A 704 -11.46 30.13 18.43
CA LEU A 704 -12.37 31.02 17.72
C LEU A 704 -12.00 32.44 18.13
N CYS A 705 -11.80 33.32 17.16
CA CYS A 705 -11.60 34.73 17.38
C CYS A 705 -12.55 35.51 16.49
N ALA A 706 -13.19 36.55 17.03
CA ALA A 706 -14.07 37.44 16.29
C ALA A 706 -13.72 38.90 16.60
N ILE A 707 -13.78 39.76 15.60
CA ILE A 707 -13.55 41.20 15.70
C ILE A 707 -14.70 41.94 15.05
N PHE A 708 -15.19 42.96 15.76
CA PHE A 708 -16.08 43.97 15.24
C PHE A 708 -15.33 45.29 15.18
N TYR A 709 -15.15 45.85 13.98
CA TYR A 709 -14.42 47.09 13.75
C TYR A 709 -15.34 48.14 13.12
N ASN A 710 -15.55 49.26 13.82
CA ASN A 710 -16.42 50.35 13.40
C ASN A 710 -15.95 51.69 14.01
N LYS A 711 -16.55 52.81 13.58
CA LYS A 711 -16.28 54.15 14.13
C LYS A 711 -16.68 54.28 15.60
N THR A 712 -17.73 53.56 16.01
CA THR A 712 -18.16 53.44 17.41
C THR A 712 -17.89 52.02 17.91
N PRO A 713 -17.50 51.83 19.18
CA PRO A 713 -17.36 50.50 19.76
C PRO A 713 -18.71 49.77 19.71
N GLY A 714 -18.74 48.55 19.16
CA GLY A 714 -19.94 47.70 19.12
C GLY A 714 -19.82 46.52 20.06
N PHE A 715 -19.77 46.80 21.36
CA PHE A 715 -19.64 45.77 22.39
C PHE A 715 -20.83 44.82 22.38
N GLU A 716 -22.03 45.37 22.22
CA GLU A 716 -23.30 44.65 22.11
C GLU A 716 -23.28 43.58 21.00
N THR A 717 -22.62 43.86 19.89
CA THR A 717 -22.51 42.94 18.75
C THR A 717 -21.61 41.75 19.06
N ILE A 718 -20.44 41.98 19.66
CA ILE A 718 -19.52 40.89 20.05
C ILE A 718 -20.06 40.09 21.23
N HIS A 719 -20.70 40.77 22.18
CA HIS A 719 -21.37 40.12 23.31
C HIS A 719 -22.50 39.22 22.83
N GLY A 720 -23.37 39.70 21.94
CA GLY A 720 -24.44 38.90 21.36
C GLY A 720 -23.92 37.69 20.55
N LEU A 721 -22.80 37.85 19.83
CA LEU A 721 -22.16 36.73 19.15
C LEU A 721 -21.65 35.68 20.14
N LEU A 722 -21.01 36.11 21.24
CA LEU A 722 -20.52 35.21 22.28
C LEU A 722 -21.68 34.44 22.93
N ASP A 723 -22.77 35.12 23.29
CA ASP A 723 -23.96 34.49 23.89
C ASP A 723 -24.54 33.41 22.96
N ARG A 724 -24.59 33.71 21.65
CA ARG A 724 -25.03 32.74 20.64
C ARG A 724 -24.09 31.53 20.57
N ILE A 725 -22.78 31.74 20.54
CA ILE A 725 -21.79 30.66 20.52
C ILE A 725 -21.93 29.79 21.79
N MET A 726 -22.00 30.41 22.96
CA MET A 726 -22.14 29.70 24.24
C MET A 726 -23.43 28.88 24.32
N THR A 727 -24.54 29.42 23.78
CA THR A 727 -25.80 28.69 23.65
C THR A 727 -25.65 27.46 22.75
N LEU A 728 -24.95 27.58 21.62
CA LEU A 728 -24.74 26.47 20.67
C LEU A 728 -23.86 25.36 21.26
N VAL A 729 -22.84 25.72 22.04
CA VAL A 729 -22.00 24.76 22.77
C VAL A 729 -22.59 24.32 24.11
N LYS A 730 -23.81 24.77 24.44
CA LYS A 730 -24.55 24.45 25.68
C LYS A 730 -23.79 24.84 26.97
N VAL A 731 -23.05 25.93 26.93
CA VAL A 731 -22.39 26.52 28.10
C VAL A 731 -23.29 27.63 28.68
N PRO A 732 -23.80 27.49 29.91
CA PRO A 732 -24.73 28.48 30.49
C PRO A 732 -24.00 29.74 30.98
N TYR A 733 -24.69 30.89 30.95
CA TYR A 733 -24.22 32.13 31.58
C TYR A 733 -24.30 32.02 33.10
N ASN A 734 -23.21 32.33 33.80
CA ASN A 734 -23.10 32.20 35.25
C ASN A 734 -23.06 33.59 35.91
N GLU A 735 -24.25 34.09 36.24
CA GLU A 735 -24.44 35.45 36.80
C GLU A 735 -23.85 35.60 38.21
N ASN A 736 -23.90 34.55 39.03
CA ASN A 736 -23.54 34.59 40.45
C ASN A 736 -22.07 34.25 40.75
N ARG A 737 -21.29 33.80 39.76
CA ARG A 737 -19.89 33.33 39.94
C ARG A 737 -19.72 32.21 40.99
N THR A 738 -20.80 31.49 41.32
CA THR A 738 -20.86 30.52 42.43
C THR A 738 -20.68 29.06 42.02
N ASN A 739 -20.91 28.72 40.75
CA ASN A 739 -20.75 27.36 40.22
C ASN A 739 -19.49 27.23 39.32
N ASP A 740 -18.76 26.13 39.43
CA ASP A 740 -17.59 25.75 38.59
C ASP A 740 -17.93 25.51 37.09
N LYS A 741 -19.14 25.84 36.61
CA LYS A 741 -19.59 25.56 35.24
C LYS A 741 -20.35 26.75 34.65
N GLY A 742 -19.80 27.34 33.58
CA GLY A 742 -20.43 28.43 32.81
C GLY A 742 -19.45 29.52 32.39
N TYR A 743 -19.94 30.55 31.68
CA TYR A 743 -19.16 31.74 31.32
C TYR A 743 -19.70 32.99 32.04
N TYR A 744 -18.82 33.95 32.36
CA TYR A 744 -19.20 35.21 33.01
C TYR A 744 -18.29 36.38 32.59
N LEU A 745 -18.77 37.61 32.82
CA LEU A 745 -18.03 38.85 32.58
C LEU A 745 -17.12 39.20 33.78
N ASN A 746 -15.82 39.37 33.54
CA ASN A 746 -14.87 39.85 34.54
C ASN A 746 -14.54 41.34 34.33
N ASN A 747 -14.95 42.19 35.28
CA ASN A 747 -14.78 43.64 35.26
C ASN A 747 -13.51 44.15 35.98
N GLN A 748 -12.57 43.26 36.35
CA GLN A 748 -11.44 43.63 37.23
C GLN A 748 -10.23 44.30 36.57
N CYS A 749 -10.25 44.60 35.26
CA CYS A 749 -9.14 45.30 34.60
C CYS A 749 -9.60 46.65 34.03
N GLU A 750 -9.06 47.75 34.55
CA GLU A 750 -9.26 49.10 34.03
C GLU A 750 -9.06 49.14 32.50
N GLY A 751 -10.16 49.37 31.77
CA GLY A 751 -10.15 49.55 30.31
C GLY A 751 -10.14 48.29 29.45
N LYS A 752 -10.21 47.06 30.00
CA LYS A 752 -10.33 45.81 29.21
C LYS A 752 -11.31 44.83 29.85
N ILE A 753 -12.42 44.53 29.18
CA ILE A 753 -13.37 43.48 29.58
C ILE A 753 -12.80 42.12 29.15
N HIS A 754 -12.60 41.20 30.09
CA HIS A 754 -12.19 39.83 29.82
C HIS A 754 -13.33 38.85 30.10
N PHE A 755 -13.51 37.86 29.23
CA PHE A 755 -14.37 36.71 29.49
C PHE A 755 -13.52 35.60 30.13
N VAL A 756 -13.98 35.06 31.26
CA VAL A 756 -13.34 33.92 31.93
C VAL A 756 -14.18 32.68 31.67
N PHE A 757 -13.53 31.62 31.20
CA PHE A 757 -14.14 30.34 30.89
C PHE A 757 -13.61 29.29 31.85
N ASP A 758 -14.49 28.58 32.54
CA ASP A 758 -14.14 27.38 33.29
C ASP A 758 -14.81 26.19 32.62
N LEU A 759 -14.01 25.45 31.83
CA LEU A 759 -14.43 24.28 31.08
C LEU A 759 -13.68 23.07 31.65
N LYS A 760 -14.35 22.29 32.50
CA LYS A 760 -13.92 20.94 32.88
C LYS A 760 -14.62 19.89 32.04
#